data_AF-A0A9D6YE61-F1
#
_entry.id   AF-A0A9D6YE61-F1
#
_cell.length_a   1.000
_cell.length_b   1.000
_cell.length_c   1.000
_cell.angle_alpha   90.00
_cell.angle_beta   90.00
_cell.angle_gamma   90.00
#
_symmetry.space_group_name_H-M   'P 1'
#
loop_
_entity.id
_entity.type
_entity.pdbx_description
1 polymer ?
#
loop_
_entity_poly.entity_id
_entity_poly.type
_entity_poly.pdbx_seq_one_letter_code
_entity_poly.pdbx_strand_id
1 'polypeptide(L)'
;MMKRWRLRAALGVVSVTPVALSAAEPFAWQTAAPENHGLSAARLDALRDHLAAHATKAFLLVREDRIVFEWYSPDHSATKAHFTASMAKALVGGVAVAVALSDGRFTLDDPASRFVPQWHHDPAKARITFRQLGSHTSGLDDAEADNLPHDKLTGWKGDFWKRLPVPRDPFTISRDATPLRSAPGERISYSNPGIAMLAYATTAALKTAPEKDLRTLLRDRIMRPIGVPDAEWSVGYGQTVTVDGLPVVAAWGGGGFTARATARVARLMLREGDWEGRRLIQREAVRAVTTDAGTPGNAAIGWWSNHDGTVAALPRDAYWGSGAQHQIVLVIPSLNLIAVRNGGALSGTEGHAEARDRHFFQPLMQAIGAMRAADFPGAAWPTARYAEVDLSEARLQQARDYALTGGGSGLFIRHGKLVMSWGDPATLYDLKSSSKSIGVTVLGLALQDGKVQLDDPAIRHQAALGMPPESNQDTGWLPRITLRHLANQVSGFEKPGGYGKLLFAPGAKWHYSDAGPNWLAECLTLAYGRDLNDVMFERIFTPIGIKPADIKWRENAYRPHEIDGVKRREFGSGFSANVHAMARIGYLYLHEGRWKDRQIIPAEFVRLARQPAKELAGLPENEESHGNASEHYSLLWWNNGDGTISALPRDAFWSWGLYDSLIAVIPSLDLVVVRAGQSWKRTSDEHYDVLKPFFESIALATRAGAGGHGSAIVPSGPPYPPSPVIKQVNWAPASTIIRRARGSDNWPLAWGDDDALYTAYGDGNGFEPFVPAKLSLGFAKVNGTPPDIQGVNLTATNGDFRGDGRSGRKASGMLMVDGVLYLLARNLDNAQLAWS
;
A
#
# COMPACT_ATOMS: atom_id res chain seq x y z
N MET A 1 -38.16 -71.62 7.08
CA MET A 1 -38.27 -70.14 7.08
C MET A 1 -36.95 -69.56 7.56
N MET A 2 -36.04 -69.26 6.64
CA MET A 2 -34.67 -68.76 6.89
C MET A 2 -34.02 -68.61 5.51
N LYS A 3 -33.39 -67.48 5.19
CA LYS A 3 -32.19 -67.45 4.35
C LYS A 3 -31.27 -66.31 4.79
N ARG A 4 -30.16 -66.72 5.39
CA ARG A 4 -28.99 -65.93 5.77
C ARG A 4 -28.27 -65.43 4.53
N TRP A 5 -27.71 -64.23 4.59
CA TRP A 5 -26.51 -63.87 3.81
C TRP A 5 -25.42 -63.41 4.77
N ARG A 6 -24.27 -64.08 4.69
CA ARG A 6 -23.04 -63.82 5.45
C ARG A 6 -22.22 -62.77 4.68
N LEU A 7 -21.77 -61.72 5.35
CA LEU A 7 -20.61 -60.96 4.89
C LEU A 7 -19.41 -61.28 5.80
N ARG A 8 -18.30 -61.69 5.18
CA ARG A 8 -17.02 -62.00 5.81
C ARG A 8 -16.34 -60.70 6.25
N ALA A 9 -15.99 -60.58 7.52
CA ALA A 9 -15.04 -59.57 7.99
C ALA A 9 -13.62 -60.02 7.59
N ALA A 10 -12.96 -59.25 6.73
CA ALA A 10 -11.53 -59.35 6.51
C ALA A 10 -10.85 -58.40 7.51
N LEU A 11 -10.23 -58.96 8.55
CA LEU A 11 -9.30 -58.26 9.43
C LEU A 11 -7.99 -58.05 8.66
N GLY A 12 -7.87 -56.93 7.95
CA GLY A 12 -6.60 -56.43 7.47
C GLY A 12 -5.89 -55.70 8.61
N VAL A 13 -4.81 -56.29 9.14
CA VAL A 13 -3.88 -55.57 10.02
C VAL A 13 -3.14 -54.56 9.14
N VAL A 14 -3.54 -53.29 9.22
CA VAL A 14 -2.74 -52.19 8.67
C VAL A 14 -1.62 -51.93 9.67
N SER A 15 -0.42 -52.42 9.36
CA SER A 15 0.80 -51.94 10.02
C SER A 15 1.03 -50.50 9.58
N VAL A 16 0.66 -49.54 10.42
CA VAL A 16 1.09 -48.15 10.26
C VAL A 16 2.56 -48.10 10.69
N THR A 17 3.47 -48.22 9.73
CA THR A 17 4.83 -47.71 9.93
C THR A 17 4.71 -46.20 10.14
N PRO A 18 5.14 -45.64 11.28
CA PRO A 18 5.18 -44.20 11.42
C PRO A 18 6.09 -43.67 10.32
N VAL A 19 5.51 -42.88 9.41
CA VAL A 19 6.33 -41.98 8.61
C VAL A 19 6.97 -41.06 9.63
N ALA A 20 8.27 -41.22 9.86
CA ALA A 20 9.03 -40.24 10.59
C ALA A 20 8.83 -38.91 9.87
N LEU A 21 8.03 -38.01 10.47
CA LEU A 21 8.08 -36.60 10.13
C LEU A 21 9.54 -36.21 10.37
N SER A 22 10.29 -36.08 9.27
CA SER A 22 11.55 -35.36 9.29
C SER A 22 11.26 -34.04 10.00
N ALA A 23 11.92 -33.79 11.12
CA ALA A 23 11.89 -32.47 11.74
C ALA A 23 12.23 -31.48 10.61
N ALA A 24 11.36 -30.49 10.41
CA ALA A 24 11.67 -29.41 9.46
C ALA A 24 13.04 -28.84 9.86
N GLU A 25 13.94 -28.69 8.89
CA GLU A 25 15.25 -28.13 9.20
C GLU A 25 15.08 -26.76 9.86
N PRO A 26 15.85 -26.47 10.93
CA PRO A 26 15.73 -25.19 11.63
C PRO A 26 16.04 -24.05 10.66
N PHE A 27 15.19 -23.02 10.64
CA PHE A 27 15.37 -21.85 9.78
C PHE A 27 16.76 -21.25 9.95
N ALA A 28 17.47 -21.12 8.84
CA ALA A 28 18.76 -20.45 8.75
C ALA A 28 18.66 -19.31 7.72
N TRP A 29 19.19 -18.16 8.07
CA TRP A 29 19.30 -17.05 7.12
C TRP A 29 20.19 -17.47 5.94
N GLN A 30 19.63 -17.39 4.74
CA GLN A 30 20.44 -17.47 3.53
C GLN A 30 20.99 -16.08 3.20
N THR A 31 22.25 -16.03 2.77
CA THR A 31 22.87 -14.81 2.28
C THR A 31 22.77 -14.74 0.76
N ALA A 32 22.60 -13.54 0.21
CA ALA A 32 22.69 -13.30 -1.23
C ALA A 32 23.43 -12.00 -1.50
N ALA A 33 24.06 -11.92 -2.68
CA ALA A 33 24.73 -10.71 -3.11
C ALA A 33 23.70 -9.56 -3.29
N PRO A 34 24.04 -8.33 -2.84
CA PRO A 34 23.53 -7.05 -3.27
C PRO A 34 22.52 -7.06 -4.41
N GLU A 35 23.19 -7.33 -5.51
CA GLU A 35 22.75 -7.15 -6.85
C GLU A 35 21.57 -8.07 -7.06
N ASN A 36 21.63 -9.34 -6.63
CA ASN A 36 20.60 -10.34 -6.94
C ASN A 36 19.19 -9.95 -6.48
N HIS A 37 19.10 -8.97 -5.59
CA HIS A 37 17.87 -8.41 -5.07
C HIS A 37 17.65 -6.94 -5.46
N GLY A 38 18.25 -6.50 -6.57
CA GLY A 38 18.10 -5.16 -7.12
C GLY A 38 18.83 -4.06 -6.34
N LEU A 39 19.83 -4.41 -5.52
CA LEU A 39 20.56 -3.45 -4.68
C LEU A 39 22.00 -3.27 -5.17
N SER A 40 22.57 -2.07 -4.98
CA SER A 40 23.96 -1.80 -5.31
C SER A 40 24.87 -2.09 -4.11
N ALA A 41 25.78 -3.07 -4.21
CA ALA A 41 26.77 -3.29 -3.14
C ALA A 41 27.58 -2.03 -2.84
N ALA A 42 28.06 -1.32 -3.87
CA ALA A 42 28.84 -0.09 -3.71
C ALA A 42 28.10 1.01 -2.92
N ARG A 43 26.78 1.14 -3.10
CA ARG A 43 26.00 2.11 -2.32
C ARG A 43 25.71 1.62 -0.90
N LEU A 44 25.51 0.31 -0.71
CA LEU A 44 25.38 -0.26 0.63
C LEU A 44 26.70 -0.19 1.41
N ASP A 45 27.83 -0.31 0.72
CA ASP A 45 29.16 -0.06 1.26
C ASP A 45 29.32 1.40 1.69
N ALA A 46 28.96 2.36 0.83
CA ALA A 46 28.99 3.77 1.19
C ALA A 46 28.07 4.10 2.37
N LEU A 47 26.88 3.50 2.42
CA LEU A 47 25.97 3.61 3.56
C LEU A 47 26.58 3.01 4.82
N ARG A 48 27.22 1.85 4.71
CA ARG A 48 27.92 1.19 5.83
C ARG A 48 29.03 2.06 6.38
N ASP A 49 29.84 2.69 5.54
CA ASP A 49 30.90 3.61 5.96
C ASP A 49 30.33 4.85 6.65
N HIS A 50 29.24 5.41 6.09
CA HIS A 50 28.52 6.51 6.71
C HIS A 50 27.99 6.12 8.09
N LEU A 51 27.32 4.98 8.23
CA LEU A 51 26.77 4.51 9.50
C LEU A 51 27.86 4.17 10.52
N ALA A 52 28.98 3.58 10.08
CA ALA A 52 30.13 3.32 10.93
C ALA A 52 30.71 4.62 11.52
N ALA A 53 30.77 5.70 10.73
CA ALA A 53 31.17 7.02 11.20
C ALA A 53 30.18 7.63 12.22
N HIS A 54 28.92 7.18 12.22
CA HIS A 54 27.86 7.61 13.14
C HIS A 54 27.55 6.54 14.21
N ALA A 55 28.62 5.94 14.75
CA ALA A 55 28.61 5.03 15.90
C ALA A 55 27.73 3.76 15.74
N THR A 56 27.42 3.35 14.51
CA THR A 56 26.75 2.06 14.27
C THR A 56 27.67 0.89 14.61
N LYS A 57 27.12 -0.11 15.31
CA LYS A 57 27.80 -1.36 15.67
C LYS A 57 27.27 -2.59 14.93
N ALA A 58 26.01 -2.57 14.52
CA ALA A 58 25.42 -3.59 13.66
C ALA A 58 24.54 -2.93 12.62
N PHE A 59 24.70 -3.34 11.36
CA PHE A 59 23.81 -3.00 10.27
C PHE A 59 23.50 -4.27 9.48
N LEU A 60 22.22 -4.63 9.39
CA LEU A 60 21.75 -5.82 8.69
C LEU A 60 20.58 -5.43 7.80
N LEU A 61 20.61 -5.88 6.55
CA LEU A 61 19.58 -5.70 5.55
C LEU A 61 19.11 -7.07 5.05
N VAL A 62 17.81 -7.33 5.19
CA VAL A 62 17.12 -8.47 4.59
C VAL A 62 16.24 -7.97 3.47
N ARG A 63 16.30 -8.64 2.32
CA ARG A 63 15.39 -8.45 1.19
C ARG A 63 14.94 -9.82 0.71
N GLU A 64 13.63 -10.01 0.56
CA GLU A 64 13.07 -11.27 0.05
C GLU A 64 13.53 -12.51 0.83
N ASP A 65 13.45 -12.42 2.17
CA ASP A 65 13.88 -13.45 3.13
C ASP A 65 15.37 -13.83 3.09
N ARG A 66 16.22 -13.05 2.41
CA ARG A 66 17.67 -13.25 2.38
C ARG A 66 18.41 -12.09 3.02
N ILE A 67 19.45 -12.38 3.78
CA ILE A 67 20.42 -11.36 4.21
C ILE A 67 21.17 -10.92 2.95
N VAL A 68 20.92 -9.68 2.54
CA VAL A 68 21.56 -9.09 1.36
C VAL A 68 22.72 -8.19 1.75
N PHE A 69 22.75 -7.70 2.99
CA PHE A 69 23.90 -6.98 3.51
C PHE A 69 23.99 -7.17 5.02
N GLU A 70 25.18 -7.37 5.54
CA GLU A 70 25.41 -7.55 6.97
C GLU A 70 26.80 -7.05 7.33
N TRP A 71 26.87 -6.16 8.31
CA TRP A 71 28.11 -5.57 8.79
C TRP A 71 28.06 -5.35 10.30
N TYR A 72 29.22 -5.53 10.93
CA TYR A 72 29.44 -5.35 12.36
C TYR A 72 30.70 -4.54 12.61
N SER A 73 30.69 -3.68 13.62
CA SER A 73 31.91 -3.04 14.11
C SER A 73 32.87 -4.09 14.71
N PRO A 74 34.19 -3.81 14.81
CA PRO A 74 35.17 -4.78 15.31
C PRO A 74 34.87 -5.33 16.72
N ASP A 75 34.12 -4.60 17.54
CA ASP A 75 33.72 -4.99 18.90
C ASP A 75 32.32 -5.65 18.97
N HIS A 76 31.72 -5.97 17.82
CA HIS A 76 30.37 -6.55 17.70
C HIS A 76 30.33 -7.73 16.72
N SER A 77 29.25 -8.51 16.74
CA SER A 77 29.12 -9.73 15.91
C SER A 77 27.67 -10.20 15.79
N ALA A 78 27.41 -11.09 14.82
CA ALA A 78 26.09 -11.66 14.56
C ALA A 78 25.43 -12.39 15.76
N THR A 79 26.24 -12.88 16.69
CA THR A 79 25.77 -13.61 17.89
C THR A 79 25.77 -12.75 19.16
N LYS A 80 26.17 -11.47 19.07
CA LYS A 80 26.27 -10.58 20.23
C LYS A 80 24.99 -9.76 20.34
N ALA A 81 24.24 -9.95 21.42
CA ALA A 81 23.05 -9.15 21.66
C ALA A 81 23.41 -7.67 21.91
N HIS A 82 22.55 -6.77 21.44
CA HIS A 82 22.65 -5.33 21.68
C HIS A 82 21.42 -4.84 22.45
N PHE A 83 21.62 -3.89 23.36
CA PHE A 83 20.53 -3.29 24.13
C PHE A 83 19.58 -2.51 23.21
N THR A 84 18.28 -2.80 23.25
CA THR A 84 17.31 -2.27 22.29
C THR A 84 16.69 -0.94 22.71
N ALA A 85 16.87 -0.53 23.97
CA ALA A 85 16.14 0.61 24.55
C ALA A 85 14.63 0.51 24.21
N SER A 86 14.00 1.61 23.81
CA SER A 86 12.57 1.64 23.48
C SER A 86 12.16 0.84 22.25
N MET A 87 13.09 0.29 21.44
CA MET A 87 12.73 -0.67 20.39
C MET A 87 12.09 -1.94 20.99
N ALA A 88 12.26 -2.19 22.30
CA ALA A 88 11.50 -3.20 23.03
C ALA A 88 9.97 -2.99 23.01
N LYS A 89 9.47 -1.76 22.84
CA LYS A 89 8.03 -1.48 22.73
C LYS A 89 7.41 -2.25 21.56
N ALA A 90 8.13 -2.29 20.44
CA ALA A 90 7.75 -3.03 19.24
C ALA A 90 7.96 -4.54 19.43
N LEU A 91 9.19 -4.94 19.75
CA LEU A 91 9.62 -6.35 19.77
C LEU A 91 9.01 -7.16 20.91
N VAL A 92 8.64 -6.52 22.02
CA VAL A 92 8.10 -7.16 23.22
C VAL A 92 6.63 -6.79 23.36
N GLY A 93 6.30 -5.51 23.49
CA GLY A 93 4.95 -5.03 23.72
C GLY A 93 4.01 -5.31 22.55
N GLY A 94 4.34 -4.77 21.37
CA GLY A 94 3.53 -4.90 20.16
C GLY A 94 3.35 -6.35 19.71
N VAL A 95 4.42 -7.15 19.73
CA VAL A 95 4.34 -8.58 19.41
C VAL A 95 3.48 -9.36 20.42
N ALA A 96 3.64 -9.11 21.72
CA ALA A 96 2.82 -9.77 22.74
C ALA A 96 1.33 -9.41 22.62
N VAL A 97 1.03 -8.14 22.31
CA VAL A 97 -0.35 -7.71 22.03
C VAL A 97 -0.90 -8.42 20.79
N ALA A 98 -0.11 -8.54 19.72
CA ALA A 98 -0.55 -9.26 18.52
C ALA A 98 -0.87 -10.74 18.81
N VAL A 99 -0.08 -11.41 19.65
CA VAL A 99 -0.37 -12.79 20.10
C VAL A 99 -1.66 -12.83 20.94
N ALA A 100 -1.83 -11.91 21.89
CA ALA A 100 -3.03 -11.87 22.73
C ALA A 100 -4.31 -11.56 21.94
N LEU A 101 -4.23 -10.68 20.93
CA LEU A 101 -5.31 -10.42 19.97
C LEU A 101 -5.64 -11.67 19.13
N SER A 102 -4.61 -12.40 18.69
CA SER A 102 -4.77 -13.65 17.94
C SER A 102 -5.52 -14.72 18.73
N ASP A 103 -5.27 -14.76 20.04
CA ASP A 103 -5.90 -15.69 20.98
C ASP A 103 -7.26 -15.17 21.50
N GLY A 104 -7.76 -14.02 20.99
CA GLY A 104 -9.05 -13.44 21.37
C GLY A 104 -9.14 -12.98 22.83
N ARG A 105 -8.00 -12.66 23.47
CA ARG A 105 -7.93 -12.29 24.90
C ARG A 105 -8.56 -10.92 25.20
N PHE A 106 -8.52 -10.03 24.22
CA PHE A 106 -9.15 -8.71 24.23
C PHE A 106 -9.24 -8.18 22.80
N THR A 107 -9.99 -7.10 22.62
CA THR A 107 -9.90 -6.23 21.43
C THR A 107 -9.10 -4.96 21.77
N LEU A 108 -8.57 -4.27 20.76
CA LEU A 108 -7.85 -3.01 21.00
C LEU A 108 -8.74 -1.92 21.63
N ASP A 109 -10.04 -1.99 21.44
CA ASP A 109 -11.01 -1.00 21.98
C ASP A 109 -11.57 -1.41 23.35
N ASP A 110 -11.18 -2.58 23.87
CA ASP A 110 -11.52 -2.97 25.23
C ASP A 110 -10.89 -1.98 26.23
N PRO A 111 -11.63 -1.55 27.27
CA PRO A 111 -11.06 -0.72 28.32
C PRO A 111 -10.04 -1.53 29.12
N ALA A 112 -8.84 -1.00 29.30
CA ALA A 112 -7.77 -1.61 30.08
C ALA A 112 -8.16 -1.80 31.55
N SER A 113 -9.10 -0.99 32.06
CA SER A 113 -9.65 -1.10 33.41
C SER A 113 -10.28 -2.47 33.70
N ARG A 114 -10.75 -3.21 32.68
CA ARG A 114 -11.19 -4.61 32.81
C ARG A 114 -10.11 -5.53 33.40
N PHE A 115 -8.84 -5.14 33.23
CA PHE A 115 -7.66 -5.86 33.69
C PHE A 115 -6.87 -5.09 34.77
N VAL A 116 -7.27 -3.86 35.05
CA VAL A 116 -6.67 -2.96 36.05
C VAL A 116 -7.78 -2.45 36.97
N PRO A 117 -8.24 -3.26 37.94
CA PRO A 117 -9.40 -2.93 38.78
C PRO A 117 -9.27 -1.60 39.53
N GLN A 118 -8.04 -1.19 39.85
CA GLN A 118 -7.73 0.08 40.50
C GLN A 118 -8.18 1.30 39.68
N TRP A 119 -8.37 1.15 38.36
CA TRP A 119 -8.84 2.22 37.49
C TRP A 119 -10.36 2.33 37.42
N HIS A 120 -11.13 1.39 37.98
CA HIS A 120 -12.60 1.42 37.90
C HIS A 120 -13.22 2.69 38.52
N HIS A 121 -12.57 3.25 39.55
CA HIS A 121 -13.08 4.41 40.29
C HIS A 121 -12.55 5.75 39.76
N ASP A 122 -11.62 5.74 38.82
CA ASP A 122 -11.12 6.94 38.14
C ASP A 122 -11.84 7.06 36.78
N PRO A 123 -12.74 8.05 36.60
CA PRO A 123 -13.58 8.13 35.40
C PRO A 123 -12.78 8.35 34.11
N ALA A 124 -11.57 8.92 34.20
CA ALA A 124 -10.70 9.11 33.04
C ALA A 124 -9.90 7.85 32.75
N LYS A 125 -9.24 7.26 33.77
CA LYS A 125 -8.44 6.03 33.58
C LYS A 125 -9.31 4.81 33.24
N ALA A 126 -10.55 4.75 33.75
CA ALA A 126 -11.50 3.67 33.45
C ALA A 126 -11.77 3.51 31.95
N ARG A 127 -11.63 4.59 31.17
CA ARG A 127 -11.93 4.64 29.72
C ARG A 127 -10.72 4.40 28.83
N ILE A 128 -9.50 4.31 29.38
CA ILE A 128 -8.29 4.08 28.60
C ILE A 128 -8.37 2.70 27.96
N THR A 129 -8.16 2.61 26.64
CA THR A 129 -8.19 1.34 25.89
C THR A 129 -6.80 0.77 25.62
N PHE A 130 -6.70 -0.50 25.23
CA PHE A 130 -5.44 -1.11 24.77
C PHE A 130 -4.84 -0.35 23.57
N ARG A 131 -5.70 0.10 22.64
CA ARG A 131 -5.33 0.95 21.50
C ARG A 131 -4.58 2.18 21.97
N GLN A 132 -5.15 2.90 22.94
CA GLN A 132 -4.60 4.16 23.44
C GLN A 132 -3.31 3.96 24.24
N LEU A 133 -3.20 2.87 25.01
CA LEU A 133 -1.95 2.53 25.70
C LEU A 133 -0.82 2.24 24.71
N GLY A 134 -1.11 1.47 23.65
CA GLY A 134 -0.12 1.07 22.65
C GLY A 134 0.25 2.15 21.64
N SER A 135 -0.69 3.03 21.28
CA SER A 135 -0.46 4.13 20.33
C SER A 135 -0.04 5.43 20.99
N HIS A 136 0.37 5.41 22.26
CA HIS A 136 0.78 6.61 23.00
C HIS A 136 -0.28 7.73 23.05
N THR A 137 -1.57 7.36 23.16
CA THR A 137 -2.69 8.33 23.24
C THR A 137 -3.52 8.13 24.51
N SER A 138 -3.02 7.40 25.50
CA SER A 138 -3.69 7.18 26.79
C SER A 138 -3.81 8.44 27.66
N GLY A 139 -3.01 9.46 27.38
CA GLY A 139 -2.92 10.68 28.18
C GLY A 139 -2.06 10.55 29.45
N LEU A 140 -1.51 9.35 29.75
CA LEU A 140 -0.60 9.16 30.89
C LEU A 140 0.72 9.90 30.68
N ASP A 141 1.15 10.68 31.68
CA ASP A 141 2.42 11.41 31.65
C ASP A 141 3.60 10.47 31.41
N ASP A 142 4.65 10.97 30.75
CA ASP A 142 5.87 10.18 30.58
C ASP A 142 6.73 10.20 31.84
N ALA A 143 7.47 9.11 32.07
CA ALA A 143 8.46 9.02 33.13
C ALA A 143 9.76 9.77 32.80
N GLU A 144 9.86 10.40 31.64
CA GLU A 144 10.97 11.27 31.24
C GLU A 144 10.75 12.72 31.68
N ALA A 145 11.83 13.49 31.76
CA ALA A 145 11.78 14.95 31.88
C ALA A 145 12.78 15.59 30.93
N ASP A 146 12.41 16.75 30.38
CA ASP A 146 13.20 17.43 29.38
C ASP A 146 14.63 17.71 29.88
N ASN A 147 15.62 17.32 29.08
CA ASN A 147 17.05 17.56 29.32
C ASN A 147 17.61 17.00 30.63
N LEU A 148 16.92 16.02 31.26
CA LEU A 148 17.43 15.36 32.46
C LEU A 148 17.66 13.87 32.19
N PRO A 149 18.89 13.36 32.38
CA PRO A 149 19.15 11.93 32.28
C PRO A 149 18.45 11.18 33.41
N HIS A 150 18.16 9.90 33.17
CA HIS A 150 17.28 9.12 34.05
C HIS A 150 17.78 9.04 35.51
N ASP A 151 19.10 9.06 35.73
CA ASP A 151 19.74 8.99 37.05
C ASP A 151 19.56 10.27 37.88
N LYS A 152 19.18 11.39 37.25
CA LYS A 152 18.91 12.68 37.89
C LYS A 152 17.44 12.92 38.16
N LEU A 153 16.55 12.06 37.64
CA LEU A 153 15.12 12.17 37.88
C LEU A 153 14.79 11.89 39.36
N THR A 154 13.85 12.67 39.89
CA THR A 154 13.36 12.57 41.28
C THR A 154 11.85 12.28 41.29
N GLY A 155 11.29 12.04 42.48
CA GLY A 155 9.90 11.67 42.65
C GLY A 155 9.55 10.35 41.93
N TRP A 156 8.29 10.23 41.50
CA TRP A 156 7.79 9.01 40.85
C TRP A 156 8.49 8.70 39.53
N LYS A 157 8.94 9.72 38.77
CA LYS A 157 9.72 9.56 37.54
C LYS A 157 11.08 8.92 37.83
N GLY A 158 11.76 9.42 38.86
CA GLY A 158 13.02 8.83 39.33
C GLY A 158 12.86 7.39 39.82
N ASP A 159 11.80 7.11 40.59
CA ASP A 159 11.53 5.76 41.10
C ASP A 159 11.23 4.77 39.96
N PHE A 160 10.48 5.19 38.94
CA PHE A 160 10.21 4.41 37.73
C PHE A 160 11.51 3.95 37.07
N TRP A 161 12.49 4.84 36.89
CA TRP A 161 13.77 4.50 36.25
C TRP A 161 14.74 3.75 37.16
N LYS A 162 14.67 4.00 38.48
CA LYS A 162 15.39 3.21 39.49
C LYS A 162 14.85 1.78 39.60
N ARG A 163 13.62 1.53 39.10
CA ARG A 163 12.94 0.24 39.15
C ARG A 163 12.91 -0.32 40.58
N LEU A 164 12.46 0.51 41.52
CA LEU A 164 12.41 0.13 42.94
C LEU A 164 11.44 -1.05 43.16
N PRO A 165 11.52 -1.76 44.31
CA PRO A 165 10.54 -2.79 44.66
C PRO A 165 9.12 -2.23 44.85
N VAL A 166 8.13 -3.12 44.75
CA VAL A 166 6.72 -2.85 45.08
C VAL A 166 6.62 -2.23 46.48
N PRO A 167 5.84 -1.14 46.68
CA PRO A 167 4.88 -0.53 45.76
C PRO A 167 5.45 0.64 44.92
N ARG A 168 6.76 0.86 44.92
CA ARG A 168 7.41 1.93 44.13
C ARG A 168 8.01 1.41 42.83
N ASP A 169 7.57 0.22 42.39
CA ASP A 169 7.99 -0.33 41.12
C ASP A 169 7.32 0.39 39.94
N PRO A 170 7.88 0.26 38.72
CA PRO A 170 7.38 0.97 37.55
C PRO A 170 5.90 0.70 37.25
N PHE A 171 5.39 -0.52 37.50
CA PHE A 171 4.01 -0.87 37.19
C PHE A 171 3.05 -0.29 38.23
N THR A 172 3.36 -0.42 39.53
CA THR A 172 2.53 0.21 40.58
C THR A 172 2.51 1.74 40.43
N ILE A 173 3.64 2.36 40.11
CA ILE A 173 3.70 3.80 39.80
C ILE A 173 2.86 4.16 38.57
N SER A 174 2.94 3.37 37.51
CA SER A 174 2.17 3.61 36.28
C SER A 174 0.67 3.50 36.53
N ARG A 175 0.26 2.55 37.38
CA ARG A 175 -1.12 2.31 37.77
C ARG A 175 -1.67 3.43 38.65
N ASP A 176 -0.95 3.75 39.73
CA ASP A 176 -1.51 4.51 40.85
C ASP A 176 -1.05 5.98 40.87
N ALA A 177 0.22 6.25 40.56
CA ALA A 177 0.85 7.55 40.79
C ALA A 177 1.01 8.41 39.53
N THR A 178 0.89 7.82 38.34
CA THR A 178 1.11 8.55 37.07
C THR A 178 -0.07 9.48 36.76
N PRO A 179 0.16 10.80 36.59
CA PRO A 179 -0.88 11.77 36.23
C PRO A 179 -1.37 11.61 34.79
N LEU A 180 -2.59 12.09 34.53
CA LEU A 180 -3.09 12.30 33.17
C LEU A 180 -2.82 13.75 32.72
N ARG A 181 -2.19 13.91 31.55
CA ARG A 181 -1.84 15.21 30.92
C ARG A 181 -2.84 15.64 29.86
N SER A 182 -3.71 14.74 29.41
CA SER A 182 -4.78 14.96 28.42
C SER A 182 -5.82 13.87 28.56
N ALA A 183 -6.99 14.07 27.94
CA ALA A 183 -8.00 13.03 27.88
C ALA A 183 -7.51 11.85 27.01
N PRO A 184 -7.91 10.59 27.31
CA PRO A 184 -7.57 9.45 26.48
C PRO A 184 -8.08 9.62 25.05
N GLY A 185 -7.20 9.43 24.06
CA GLY A 185 -7.47 9.60 22.63
C GLY A 185 -7.34 11.03 22.09
N GLU A 186 -7.13 12.03 22.94
CA GLU A 186 -7.12 13.45 22.53
C GLU A 186 -5.93 13.81 21.63
N ARG A 187 -4.74 13.32 21.98
CA ARG A 187 -3.50 13.61 21.27
C ARG A 187 -2.46 12.52 21.52
N ILE A 188 -1.47 12.45 20.64
CA ILE A 188 -0.28 11.65 20.88
C ILE A 188 0.60 12.31 21.93
N SER A 189 1.01 11.52 22.93
CA SER A 189 1.97 11.87 23.96
C SER A 189 2.74 10.61 24.33
N TYR A 190 4.01 10.54 23.92
CA TYR A 190 4.86 9.40 24.22
C TYR A 190 4.88 9.13 25.73
N SER A 191 4.75 7.85 26.12
CA SER A 191 4.55 7.48 27.52
C SER A 191 5.10 6.08 27.82
N ASN A 192 6.19 6.02 28.58
CA ASN A 192 6.72 4.77 29.14
C ASN A 192 5.75 4.14 30.17
N PRO A 193 5.12 4.91 31.09
CA PRO A 193 4.07 4.37 31.96
C PRO A 193 2.87 3.79 31.20
N GLY A 194 2.45 4.42 30.09
CA GLY A 194 1.41 3.86 29.22
C GLY A 194 1.77 2.48 28.69
N ILE A 195 3.01 2.27 28.24
CA ILE A 195 3.47 0.93 27.80
C ILE A 195 3.67 -0.03 28.98
N ALA A 196 4.05 0.44 30.16
CA ALA A 196 4.07 -0.40 31.36
C ALA A 196 2.67 -0.94 31.67
N MET A 197 1.64 -0.11 31.55
CA MET A 197 0.25 -0.53 31.73
C MET A 197 -0.28 -1.40 30.59
N LEU A 198 0.19 -1.20 29.35
CA LEU A 198 -0.07 -2.13 28.25
C LEU A 198 0.44 -3.54 28.59
N ALA A 199 1.68 -3.64 29.07
CA ALA A 199 2.30 -4.90 29.45
C ALA A 199 1.58 -5.54 30.65
N TYR A 200 1.21 -4.74 31.65
CA TYR A 200 0.44 -5.18 32.81
C TYR A 200 -0.92 -5.76 32.40
N ALA A 201 -1.72 -4.99 31.65
CA ALA A 201 -3.06 -5.39 31.24
C ALA A 201 -3.03 -6.61 30.29
N THR A 202 -2.03 -6.66 29.40
CA THR A 202 -1.82 -7.84 28.53
C THR A 202 -1.47 -9.07 29.36
N THR A 203 -0.58 -8.95 30.36
CA THR A 203 -0.24 -10.06 31.27
C THR A 203 -1.46 -10.53 32.07
N ALA A 204 -2.26 -9.61 32.60
CA ALA A 204 -3.49 -9.93 33.30
C ALA A 204 -4.49 -10.70 32.42
N ALA A 205 -4.56 -10.36 31.12
CA ALA A 205 -5.40 -11.07 30.15
C ALA A 205 -4.92 -12.50 29.85
N LEU A 206 -3.67 -12.84 30.18
CA LEU A 206 -3.09 -14.18 30.03
C LEU A 206 -3.32 -15.07 31.26
N LYS A 207 -4.06 -14.65 32.29
CA LYS A 207 -4.22 -15.41 33.55
C LYS A 207 -4.71 -16.86 33.37
N THR A 208 -5.44 -17.16 32.29
CA THR A 208 -5.91 -18.51 31.95
C THR A 208 -5.11 -19.18 30.81
N ALA A 209 -4.03 -18.54 30.35
CA ALA A 209 -3.12 -19.09 29.36
C ALA A 209 -2.05 -19.99 30.02
N PRO A 210 -1.45 -20.94 29.28
CA PRO A 210 -0.30 -21.71 29.77
C PRO A 210 0.90 -20.83 30.13
N GLU A 211 1.10 -19.73 29.41
CA GLU A 211 2.21 -18.80 29.61
C GLU A 211 1.88 -17.79 30.72
N LYS A 212 2.83 -17.63 31.65
CA LYS A 212 2.59 -16.88 32.89
C LYS A 212 2.79 -15.38 32.72
N ASP A 213 3.66 -14.98 31.79
CA ASP A 213 4.09 -13.61 31.58
C ASP A 213 4.48 -13.37 30.11
N LEU A 214 4.77 -12.11 29.74
CA LEU A 214 5.18 -11.79 28.37
C LEU A 214 6.49 -12.48 27.96
N ARG A 215 7.39 -12.77 28.90
CA ARG A 215 8.67 -13.44 28.61
C ARG A 215 8.43 -14.88 28.17
N THR A 216 7.64 -15.63 28.91
CA THR A 216 7.26 -17.01 28.58
C THR A 216 6.38 -17.08 27.34
N LEU A 217 5.45 -16.15 27.18
CA LEU A 217 4.65 -16.00 25.95
C LEU A 217 5.55 -15.86 24.72
N LEU A 218 6.44 -14.86 24.72
CA LEU A 218 7.32 -14.62 23.58
C LEU A 218 8.29 -15.78 23.38
N ARG A 219 8.88 -16.33 24.45
CA ARG A 219 9.80 -17.47 24.34
C ARG A 219 9.17 -18.66 23.63
N ASP A 220 8.00 -19.10 24.11
CA ASP A 220 7.42 -20.38 23.72
C ASP A 220 6.56 -20.27 22.47
N ARG A 221 5.87 -19.13 22.26
CA ARG A 221 4.99 -18.92 21.09
C ARG A 221 5.68 -18.27 19.91
N ILE A 222 6.75 -17.51 20.13
CA ILE A 222 7.41 -16.71 19.08
C ILE A 222 8.87 -17.11 18.89
N MET A 223 9.75 -16.84 19.86
CA MET A 223 11.20 -16.91 19.69
C MET A 223 11.66 -18.33 19.34
N ARG A 224 11.25 -19.35 20.09
CA ARG A 224 11.59 -20.74 19.78
C ARG A 224 11.00 -21.19 18.43
N PRO A 225 9.71 -20.97 18.12
CA PRO A 225 9.14 -21.29 16.81
C PRO A 225 9.84 -20.61 15.62
N ILE A 226 10.27 -19.35 15.75
CA ILE A 226 11.03 -18.66 14.70
C ILE A 226 12.53 -18.97 14.72
N GLY A 227 12.96 -19.88 15.60
CA GLY A 227 14.34 -20.35 15.72
C GLY A 227 15.32 -19.35 16.34
N VAL A 228 14.85 -18.40 17.16
CA VAL A 228 15.69 -17.51 17.98
C VAL A 228 16.07 -18.24 19.27
N PRO A 229 17.37 -18.53 19.51
CA PRO A 229 17.83 -19.17 20.75
C PRO A 229 17.68 -18.26 21.97
N ASP A 230 17.47 -18.84 23.16
CA ASP A 230 17.33 -18.11 24.44
C ASP A 230 18.56 -17.22 24.78
N ALA A 231 19.74 -17.51 24.20
CA ALA A 231 20.95 -16.71 24.38
C ALA A 231 21.01 -15.44 23.49
N GLU A 232 20.21 -15.37 22.43
CA GLU A 232 20.23 -14.26 21.47
C GLU A 232 19.28 -13.11 21.82
N TRP A 233 18.48 -13.28 22.88
CA TRP A 233 17.54 -12.26 23.30
C TRP A 233 17.29 -12.23 24.81
N SER A 234 16.88 -11.07 25.30
CA SER A 234 16.40 -10.87 26.66
C SER A 234 15.38 -9.74 26.69
N VAL A 235 14.55 -9.72 27.73
CA VAL A 235 13.51 -8.71 27.96
C VAL A 235 13.45 -8.31 29.42
N GLY A 236 12.71 -7.24 29.74
CA GLY A 236 12.38 -6.90 31.11
C GLY A 236 13.53 -6.37 31.97
N TYR A 237 14.63 -5.89 31.37
CA TYR A 237 15.89 -5.61 32.08
C TYR A 237 16.43 -6.84 32.82
N GLY A 238 16.13 -8.05 32.31
CA GLY A 238 16.47 -9.31 32.98
C GLY A 238 15.62 -9.62 34.22
N GLN A 239 14.57 -8.84 34.48
CA GLN A 239 13.72 -8.98 35.66
C GLN A 239 12.27 -9.33 35.27
N THR A 240 11.58 -9.97 36.21
CA THR A 240 10.12 -10.13 36.24
C THR A 240 9.68 -9.65 37.61
N VAL A 241 8.70 -8.74 37.67
CA VAL A 241 8.21 -8.14 38.92
C VAL A 241 6.83 -8.71 39.22
N THR A 242 6.57 -9.10 40.47
CA THR A 242 5.23 -9.56 40.85
C THR A 242 4.41 -8.40 41.39
N VAL A 243 3.37 -8.00 40.67
CA VAL A 243 2.43 -6.94 41.07
C VAL A 243 1.02 -7.51 41.06
N ASP A 244 0.27 -7.36 42.14
CA ASP A 244 -1.07 -7.96 42.31
C ASP A 244 -1.12 -9.48 42.08
N GLY A 245 -0.02 -10.18 42.40
CA GLY A 245 0.14 -11.60 42.12
C GLY A 245 0.38 -11.96 40.64
N LEU A 246 0.48 -10.96 39.75
CA LEU A 246 0.81 -11.12 38.34
C LEU A 246 2.33 -10.97 38.12
N PRO A 247 2.99 -11.93 37.45
CA PRO A 247 4.38 -11.78 37.05
C PRO A 247 4.47 -10.91 35.80
N VAL A 248 4.79 -9.62 35.95
CA VAL A 248 4.84 -8.65 34.85
C VAL A 248 6.27 -8.37 34.39
N VAL A 249 6.43 -8.14 33.09
CA VAL A 249 7.73 -7.97 32.42
C VAL A 249 7.72 -6.64 31.68
N ALA A 250 8.79 -5.84 31.84
CA ALA A 250 8.88 -4.54 31.20
C ALA A 250 8.92 -4.66 29.67
N ALA A 251 8.07 -3.86 29.00
CA ALA A 251 8.03 -3.75 27.53
C ALA A 251 8.42 -2.36 27.02
N TRP A 252 8.55 -1.35 27.88
CA TRP A 252 8.94 0.00 27.46
C TRP A 252 10.42 0.12 27.10
N GLY A 253 11.24 -0.83 27.56
CA GLY A 253 12.69 -0.89 27.36
C GLY A 253 13.24 -2.20 27.92
N GLY A 254 14.55 -2.28 28.12
CA GLY A 254 15.12 -3.43 28.82
C GLY A 254 15.26 -4.70 27.99
N GLY A 255 15.11 -4.60 26.67
CA GLY A 255 15.37 -5.69 25.74
C GLY A 255 16.84 -5.75 25.32
N GLY A 256 17.32 -6.95 25.01
CA GLY A 256 18.58 -7.17 24.31
C GLY A 256 18.33 -8.17 23.19
N PHE A 257 18.78 -7.90 21.97
CA PHE A 257 18.58 -8.80 20.83
C PHE A 257 19.82 -8.78 19.93
N THR A 258 20.20 -9.91 19.33
CA THR A 258 21.11 -9.90 18.18
C THR A 258 20.40 -9.24 16.98
N ALA A 259 21.16 -8.67 16.04
CA ALA A 259 20.59 -8.10 14.83
C ALA A 259 19.78 -9.14 14.03
N ARG A 260 20.25 -10.40 14.01
CA ARG A 260 19.57 -11.53 13.36
C ARG A 260 18.30 -11.95 14.09
N ALA A 261 18.27 -11.94 15.43
CA ALA A 261 17.05 -12.22 16.19
C ALA A 261 15.99 -11.13 15.97
N THR A 262 16.40 -9.85 15.98
CA THR A 262 15.53 -8.73 15.59
C THR A 262 14.97 -8.91 14.18
N ALA A 263 15.81 -9.28 13.20
CA ALA A 263 15.38 -9.53 11.83
C ALA A 263 14.38 -10.70 11.72
N ARG A 264 14.50 -11.75 12.54
CA ARG A 264 13.54 -12.88 12.55
C ARG A 264 12.17 -12.43 13.06
N VAL A 265 12.13 -11.64 14.14
CA VAL A 265 10.87 -11.06 14.63
C VAL A 265 10.26 -10.14 13.58
N ALA A 266 11.06 -9.27 12.97
CA ALA A 266 10.61 -8.39 11.89
C ALA A 266 10.10 -9.16 10.66
N ARG A 267 10.73 -10.28 10.31
CA ARG A 267 10.27 -11.17 9.24
C ARG A 267 8.91 -11.78 9.57
N LEU A 268 8.70 -12.25 10.80
CA LEU A 268 7.40 -12.75 11.22
C LEU A 268 6.32 -11.68 11.02
N MET A 269 6.60 -10.44 11.41
CA MET A 269 5.65 -9.33 11.24
C MET A 269 5.45 -8.97 9.75
N LEU A 270 6.52 -8.94 8.96
CA LEU A 270 6.49 -8.72 7.50
C LEU A 270 5.64 -9.78 6.79
N ARG A 271 5.69 -11.03 7.26
CA ARG A 271 4.90 -12.17 6.76
C ARG A 271 3.54 -12.29 7.45
N GLU A 272 3.08 -11.22 8.09
CA GLU A 272 1.78 -11.11 8.76
C GLU A 272 1.51 -12.24 9.77
N GLY A 273 2.55 -12.74 10.43
CA GLY A 273 2.45 -13.80 11.43
C GLY A 273 2.59 -15.22 10.88
N ASP A 274 2.87 -15.39 9.59
CA ASP A 274 3.27 -16.66 9.00
C ASP A 274 4.78 -16.90 9.16
N TRP A 275 5.15 -18.10 9.60
CA TRP A 275 6.53 -18.56 9.65
C TRP A 275 6.65 -19.94 9.03
N GLU A 276 7.29 -20.04 7.87
CA GLU A 276 7.49 -21.30 7.15
C GLU A 276 6.17 -22.08 6.93
N GLY A 277 5.10 -21.37 6.57
CA GLY A 277 3.77 -21.95 6.33
C GLY A 277 2.97 -22.24 7.61
N ARG A 278 3.53 -21.94 8.78
CA ARG A 278 2.83 -22.03 10.07
C ARG A 278 2.38 -20.65 10.52
N ARG A 279 1.07 -20.47 10.67
CA ARG A 279 0.47 -19.28 11.29
C ARG A 279 0.78 -19.25 12.80
N LEU A 280 1.67 -18.36 13.23
CA LEU A 280 2.00 -18.13 14.64
C LEU A 280 1.19 -16.98 15.26
N ILE A 281 0.86 -15.97 14.46
CA ILE A 281 0.03 -14.82 14.84
C ILE A 281 -1.01 -14.61 13.74
N GLN A 282 -2.28 -14.35 14.08
CA GLN A 282 -3.31 -14.07 13.08
C GLN A 282 -2.95 -12.83 12.26
N ARG A 283 -3.25 -12.88 10.95
CA ARG A 283 -2.94 -11.79 10.01
C ARG A 283 -3.52 -10.47 10.48
N GLU A 284 -4.77 -10.49 10.91
CA GLU A 284 -5.55 -9.34 11.34
C GLU A 284 -4.93 -8.73 12.60
N ALA A 285 -4.42 -9.56 13.50
CA ALA A 285 -3.74 -9.11 14.71
C ALA A 285 -2.39 -8.44 14.41
N VAL A 286 -1.61 -8.98 13.47
CA VAL A 286 -0.36 -8.33 13.02
C VAL A 286 -0.67 -6.97 12.40
N ARG A 287 -1.63 -6.91 11.46
CA ARG A 287 -2.05 -5.64 10.85
C ARG A 287 -2.51 -4.64 11.89
N ALA A 288 -3.36 -5.06 12.84
CA ALA A 288 -3.87 -4.20 13.89
C ALA A 288 -2.77 -3.53 14.74
N VAL A 289 -1.58 -4.15 14.86
CA VAL A 289 -0.47 -3.56 15.62
C VAL A 289 0.57 -2.81 14.78
N THR A 290 0.60 -2.99 13.45
CA THR A 290 1.60 -2.37 12.56
C THR A 290 1.05 -1.30 11.61
N THR A 291 -0.28 -1.19 11.45
CA THR A 291 -0.91 -0.16 10.61
C THR A 291 -1.43 1.03 11.42
N ASP A 292 -2.10 1.97 10.74
CA ASP A 292 -2.82 3.07 11.40
C ASP A 292 -3.68 2.55 12.55
N ALA A 293 -3.44 3.11 13.74
CA ALA A 293 -4.20 2.76 14.95
C ALA A 293 -5.57 3.44 14.99
N GLY A 294 -5.87 4.39 14.09
CA GLY A 294 -7.08 5.22 14.14
C GLY A 294 -7.06 6.23 15.28
N THR A 295 -5.86 6.62 15.72
CA THR A 295 -5.62 7.60 16.79
C THR A 295 -4.69 8.70 16.30
N PRO A 296 -4.64 9.88 16.94
CA PRO A 296 -3.79 10.98 16.46
C PRO A 296 -2.31 10.59 16.36
N GLY A 297 -1.64 11.02 15.30
CA GLY A 297 -0.20 10.82 15.08
C GLY A 297 0.12 9.52 14.33
N ASN A 298 1.41 9.17 14.29
CA ASN A 298 1.92 8.08 13.46
C ASN A 298 2.31 6.81 14.26
N ALA A 299 1.87 6.71 15.52
CA ALA A 299 2.09 5.55 16.36
C ALA A 299 1.03 4.47 16.10
N ALA A 300 1.49 3.25 15.79
CA ALA A 300 0.70 2.04 15.83
C ALA A 300 0.78 1.41 17.25
N ILE A 301 0.51 0.11 17.42
CA ILE A 301 0.46 -0.50 18.77
C ILE A 301 1.85 -1.01 19.18
N GLY A 302 2.60 -0.16 19.88
CA GLY A 302 4.00 -0.42 20.24
C GLY A 302 5.00 -0.25 19.08
N TRP A 303 4.50 0.01 17.88
CA TRP A 303 5.27 0.31 16.67
C TRP A 303 5.05 1.75 16.23
N TRP A 304 5.99 2.30 15.47
CA TRP A 304 5.74 3.48 14.63
C TRP A 304 5.32 3.04 13.23
N SER A 305 4.52 3.85 12.55
CA SER A 305 4.05 3.59 11.19
C SER A 305 4.16 4.83 10.32
N ASN A 306 4.35 4.69 9.02
CA ASN A 306 4.41 5.81 8.09
C ASN A 306 3.08 6.02 7.34
N HIS A 307 1.96 5.54 7.89
CA HIS A 307 0.67 5.52 7.18
C HIS A 307 0.23 6.92 6.74
N ASP A 308 0.58 7.95 7.52
CA ASP A 308 0.29 9.36 7.26
C ASP A 308 1.26 10.01 6.26
N GLY A 309 2.39 9.36 5.96
CA GLY A 309 3.43 9.85 5.06
C GLY A 309 4.33 10.91 5.67
N THR A 310 4.39 11.01 7.01
CA THR A 310 5.25 11.98 7.72
C THR A 310 6.73 11.82 7.42
N VAL A 311 7.20 10.58 7.24
CA VAL A 311 8.57 10.29 6.81
C VAL A 311 8.59 10.15 5.29
N ALA A 312 8.83 11.27 4.60
CA ALA A 312 8.73 11.36 3.13
C ALA A 312 9.63 10.37 2.36
N ALA A 313 10.77 9.97 2.96
CA ALA A 313 11.69 9.03 2.34
C ALA A 313 11.14 7.59 2.29
N LEU A 314 10.22 7.23 3.19
CA LEU A 314 9.71 5.87 3.31
C LEU A 314 8.34 5.73 2.60
N PRO A 315 8.01 4.53 2.08
CA PRO A 315 6.65 4.20 1.68
C PRO A 315 5.65 4.31 2.84
N ARG A 316 4.36 4.53 2.53
CA ARG A 316 3.30 4.68 3.55
C ARG A 316 3.04 3.41 4.36
N ASP A 317 3.36 2.25 3.81
CA ASP A 317 3.19 0.96 4.49
C ASP A 317 4.39 0.58 5.38
N ALA A 318 5.44 1.41 5.42
CA ALA A 318 6.58 1.20 6.31
C ALA A 318 6.18 1.33 7.79
N TYR A 319 6.73 0.47 8.63
CA TYR A 319 6.60 0.54 10.08
C TYR A 319 7.92 0.16 10.75
N TRP A 320 8.16 0.68 11.96
CA TRP A 320 9.45 0.48 12.62
C TRP A 320 9.37 0.50 14.14
N GLY A 321 10.31 -0.18 14.79
CA GLY A 321 10.65 0.03 16.19
C GLY A 321 11.79 1.05 16.30
N SER A 322 11.74 1.92 17.32
CA SER A 322 12.79 2.90 17.57
C SER A 322 13.15 2.96 19.05
N GLY A 323 14.45 2.94 19.36
CA GLY A 323 15.02 3.06 20.70
C GLY A 323 16.02 4.20 20.80
N ALA A 324 16.29 4.65 22.03
CA ALA A 324 17.34 5.63 22.32
C ALA A 324 18.68 5.25 21.68
N GLN A 325 19.49 6.26 21.32
CA GLN A 325 20.70 6.06 20.50
C GLN A 325 20.41 5.42 19.13
N HIS A 326 19.20 5.63 18.61
CA HIS A 326 18.78 5.15 17.28
C HIS A 326 18.91 3.63 17.10
N GLN A 327 18.43 2.85 18.08
CA GLN A 327 18.17 1.42 17.83
C GLN A 327 16.97 1.32 16.89
N ILE A 328 17.11 0.66 15.75
CA ILE A 328 16.07 0.66 14.71
C ILE A 328 15.88 -0.74 14.16
N VAL A 329 14.61 -1.12 14.03
CA VAL A 329 14.15 -2.19 13.16
C VAL A 329 13.09 -1.59 12.25
N LEU A 330 13.40 -1.48 10.96
CA LEU A 330 12.51 -0.95 9.93
C LEU A 330 12.00 -2.10 9.07
N VAL A 331 10.71 -2.11 8.80
CA VAL A 331 10.05 -3.06 7.91
C VAL A 331 9.30 -2.29 6.84
N ILE A 332 9.50 -2.66 5.57
CA ILE A 332 8.83 -2.05 4.43
C ILE A 332 8.17 -3.16 3.60
N PRO A 333 6.86 -3.42 3.80
CA PRO A 333 6.16 -4.54 3.15
C PRO A 333 6.18 -4.49 1.63
N SER A 334 5.90 -3.33 1.05
CA SER A 334 5.93 -3.04 -0.40
C SER A 334 7.30 -3.33 -1.02
N LEU A 335 8.36 -3.30 -0.21
CA LEU A 335 9.72 -3.61 -0.61
C LEU A 335 10.22 -4.94 -0.03
N ASN A 336 9.39 -5.77 0.60
CA ASN A 336 9.82 -7.03 1.25
C ASN A 336 11.18 -6.88 1.97
N LEU A 337 11.34 -5.76 2.70
CA LEU A 337 12.62 -5.28 3.19
C LEU A 337 12.59 -5.17 4.72
N ILE A 338 13.66 -5.60 5.36
CA ILE A 338 13.91 -5.39 6.78
C ILE A 338 15.29 -4.78 6.92
N ALA A 339 15.39 -3.67 7.65
CA ALA A 339 16.67 -3.08 8.01
C ALA A 339 16.80 -3.00 9.53
N VAL A 340 17.89 -3.54 10.07
CA VAL A 340 18.23 -3.49 11.49
C VAL A 340 19.48 -2.66 11.67
N ARG A 341 19.43 -1.69 12.59
CA ARG A 341 20.57 -0.85 12.96
C ARG A 341 20.68 -0.76 14.47
N ASN A 342 21.85 -1.08 15.01
CA ASN A 342 22.19 -0.94 16.42
C ASN A 342 23.50 -0.16 16.59
N GLY A 343 23.63 0.61 17.68
CA GLY A 343 24.83 1.40 17.94
C GLY A 343 24.60 2.60 18.87
N GLY A 344 25.50 3.57 18.81
CA GLY A 344 25.37 4.87 19.49
C GLY A 344 24.45 5.83 18.75
N ALA A 345 24.25 7.03 19.28
CA ALA A 345 23.42 8.04 18.63
C ALA A 345 23.97 8.41 17.23
N LEU A 346 23.07 8.53 16.25
CA LEU A 346 23.43 8.92 14.88
C LEU A 346 23.89 10.38 14.78
N SER A 347 23.55 11.23 15.75
CA SER A 347 23.99 12.62 15.82
C SER A 347 24.00 13.07 17.28
N GLY A 348 24.91 13.98 17.62
CA GLY A 348 24.99 14.60 18.94
C GLY A 348 24.25 15.95 19.04
N THR A 349 23.82 16.52 17.92
CA THR A 349 23.26 17.88 17.84
C THR A 349 21.82 17.92 17.34
N GLU A 350 21.40 16.93 16.56
CA GLU A 350 20.09 16.87 15.93
C GLU A 350 19.06 16.17 16.81
N GLY A 351 17.78 16.48 16.60
CA GLY A 351 16.68 15.75 17.23
C GLY A 351 16.64 14.27 16.82
N HIS A 352 16.08 13.40 17.67
CA HIS A 352 16.08 11.95 17.45
C HIS A 352 15.50 11.54 16.07
N ALA A 353 14.34 12.09 15.70
CA ALA A 353 13.70 11.77 14.41
C ALA A 353 14.46 12.37 13.22
N GLU A 354 14.95 13.60 13.34
CA GLU A 354 15.74 14.27 12.30
C GLU A 354 17.01 13.47 11.97
N ALA A 355 17.77 13.10 13.00
CA ALA A 355 18.99 12.30 12.83
C ALA A 355 18.72 10.92 12.22
N ARG A 356 17.62 10.27 12.65
CA ARG A 356 17.18 8.98 12.06
C ARG A 356 16.90 9.14 10.58
N ASP A 357 16.13 10.15 10.20
CA ASP A 357 15.66 10.31 8.84
C ASP A 357 16.81 10.71 7.91
N ARG A 358 17.65 11.65 8.35
CA ARG A 358 18.81 12.16 7.61
C ARG A 358 19.94 11.13 7.46
N HIS A 359 20.28 10.42 8.54
CA HIS A 359 21.47 9.55 8.55
C HIS A 359 21.17 8.08 8.30
N PHE A 360 19.92 7.64 8.40
CA PHE A 360 19.55 6.24 8.17
C PHE A 360 18.48 6.06 7.11
N PHE A 361 17.25 6.56 7.29
CA PHE A 361 16.15 6.25 6.36
C PHE A 361 16.39 6.79 4.96
N GLN A 362 16.71 8.06 4.79
CA GLN A 362 16.94 8.64 3.47
C GLN A 362 18.16 8.00 2.76
N PRO A 363 19.35 7.84 3.40
CA PRO A 363 20.48 7.16 2.78
C PRO A 363 20.19 5.68 2.46
N LEU A 364 19.45 4.96 3.31
CA LEU A 364 19.01 3.60 3.02
C LEU A 364 18.16 3.57 1.75
N MET A 365 17.15 4.43 1.66
CA MET A 365 16.26 4.52 0.51
C MET A 365 17.02 4.93 -0.76
N GLN A 366 18.06 5.76 -0.67
CA GLN A 366 18.95 6.09 -1.78
C GLN A 366 19.88 4.92 -2.18
N ALA A 367 20.34 4.14 -1.20
CA ALA A 367 21.22 3.01 -1.42
C ALA A 367 20.49 1.82 -2.06
N ILE A 368 19.23 1.60 -1.67
CA ILE A 368 18.36 0.60 -2.30
C ILE A 368 17.64 1.15 -3.55
N GLY A 369 17.52 2.47 -3.69
CA GLY A 369 17.03 3.17 -4.88
C GLY A 369 18.04 3.20 -6.04
N ALA A 370 18.77 2.11 -6.21
CA ALA A 370 19.93 1.99 -7.08
C ALA A 370 19.77 0.82 -8.03
N MET A 371 18.92 1.04 -9.03
CA MET A 371 18.72 0.12 -10.13
C MET A 371 20.03 -0.33 -10.77
N ARG A 372 20.07 -1.60 -11.15
CA ARG A 372 21.12 -2.19 -11.97
C ARG A 372 21.08 -1.58 -13.37
N ALA A 373 22.21 -1.56 -14.07
CA ALA A 373 22.21 -1.31 -15.52
C ALA A 373 21.32 -2.33 -16.27
N ALA A 374 21.06 -3.50 -15.68
CA ALA A 374 20.16 -4.54 -16.16
C ALA A 374 18.66 -4.18 -16.07
N ASP A 375 18.30 -3.18 -15.26
CA ASP A 375 16.90 -2.74 -15.10
C ASP A 375 16.52 -1.69 -16.15
N PHE A 376 17.49 -1.12 -16.87
CA PHE A 376 17.24 -0.25 -18.01
C PHE A 376 17.34 -1.02 -19.32
N PRO A 377 16.43 -0.81 -20.28
CA PRO A 377 16.48 -1.50 -21.56
C PRO A 377 17.72 -1.10 -22.36
N GLY A 378 18.33 -2.10 -23.02
CA GLY A 378 19.36 -1.90 -24.05
C GLY A 378 18.72 -1.42 -25.36
N ALA A 379 19.02 -2.10 -26.47
CA ALA A 379 18.29 -1.88 -27.72
C ALA A 379 16.82 -2.33 -27.62
N ALA A 380 16.58 -3.43 -26.91
CA ALA A 380 15.26 -3.96 -26.60
C ALA A 380 15.07 -4.09 -25.08
N TRP A 381 13.82 -4.23 -24.65
CA TRP A 381 13.48 -4.53 -23.28
C TRP A 381 13.77 -6.01 -22.98
N PRO A 382 14.41 -6.34 -21.84
CA PRO A 382 14.41 -7.71 -21.36
C PRO A 382 12.97 -8.15 -21.08
N THR A 383 12.62 -9.40 -21.38
CA THR A 383 11.27 -9.93 -21.17
C THR A 383 11.17 -10.70 -19.86
N ALA A 384 10.01 -10.70 -19.24
CA ALA A 384 9.68 -11.57 -18.09
C ALA A 384 8.34 -12.26 -18.27
N ARG A 385 8.21 -13.45 -17.70
CA ARG A 385 6.92 -14.11 -17.52
C ARG A 385 6.14 -13.45 -16.38
N TYR A 386 4.81 -13.54 -16.43
CA TYR A 386 3.92 -12.93 -15.43
C TYR A 386 4.30 -13.27 -13.97
N ALA A 387 4.62 -14.54 -13.71
CA ALA A 387 5.01 -15.03 -12.39
C ALA A 387 6.39 -14.52 -11.91
N GLU A 388 7.29 -14.11 -12.81
CA GLU A 388 8.62 -13.60 -12.46
C GLU A 388 8.59 -12.16 -11.96
N VAL A 389 7.44 -11.50 -12.11
CA VAL A 389 7.20 -10.10 -11.74
C VAL A 389 5.87 -9.95 -11.00
N ASP A 390 5.39 -11.00 -10.34
CA ASP A 390 4.20 -11.00 -9.48
C ASP A 390 2.95 -10.39 -10.13
N LEU A 391 2.67 -10.73 -11.40
CA LEU A 391 1.49 -10.32 -12.14
C LEU A 391 0.56 -11.50 -12.42
N SER A 392 -0.75 -11.30 -12.26
CA SER A 392 -1.75 -12.24 -12.75
C SER A 392 -1.90 -12.14 -14.26
N GLU A 393 -1.60 -13.25 -14.95
CA GLU A 393 -1.80 -13.38 -16.40
C GLU A 393 -3.25 -13.08 -16.81
N ALA A 394 -4.23 -13.70 -16.16
CA ALA A 394 -5.63 -13.55 -16.51
C ALA A 394 -6.12 -12.09 -16.40
N ARG A 395 -5.64 -11.36 -15.39
CA ARG A 395 -6.00 -9.94 -15.21
C ARG A 395 -5.30 -9.02 -16.21
N LEU A 396 -4.04 -9.31 -16.55
CA LEU A 396 -3.35 -8.59 -17.62
C LEU A 396 -3.98 -8.85 -18.99
N GLN A 397 -4.42 -10.08 -19.26
CA GLN A 397 -5.17 -10.42 -20.47
C GLN A 397 -6.49 -9.65 -20.51
N GLN A 398 -7.21 -9.55 -19.39
CA GLN A 398 -8.42 -8.71 -19.30
C GLN A 398 -8.15 -7.25 -19.65
N ALA A 399 -7.05 -6.67 -19.13
CA ALA A 399 -6.64 -5.30 -19.45
C ALA A 399 -6.30 -5.14 -20.95
N ARG A 400 -5.54 -6.08 -21.52
CA ARG A 400 -5.21 -6.10 -22.95
C ARG A 400 -6.46 -6.21 -23.82
N ASP A 401 -7.37 -7.12 -23.48
CA ASP A 401 -8.57 -7.37 -24.27
C ASP A 401 -9.49 -6.15 -24.27
N TYR A 402 -9.60 -5.46 -23.12
CA TYR A 402 -10.25 -4.16 -23.06
C TYR A 402 -9.51 -3.12 -23.94
N ALA A 403 -8.18 -3.05 -23.85
CA ALA A 403 -7.39 -2.12 -24.67
C ALA A 403 -7.62 -2.33 -26.17
N LEU A 404 -7.69 -3.58 -26.61
CA LEU A 404 -7.91 -4.00 -28.00
C LEU A 404 -9.32 -3.69 -28.51
N THR A 405 -10.30 -3.36 -27.65
CA THR A 405 -11.61 -2.87 -28.11
C THR A 405 -11.50 -1.54 -28.87
N GLY A 406 -10.45 -0.75 -28.59
CA GLY A 406 -10.07 0.43 -29.38
C GLY A 406 -8.92 0.16 -30.35
N GLY A 407 -8.56 -1.12 -30.57
CA GLY A 407 -7.43 -1.54 -31.39
C GLY A 407 -6.08 -0.96 -30.97
N GLY A 408 -5.15 -0.93 -31.93
CA GLY A 408 -3.84 -0.33 -31.75
C GLY A 408 -2.82 -1.22 -31.04
N SER A 409 -1.85 -0.58 -30.40
CA SER A 409 -0.70 -1.24 -29.79
C SER A 409 -0.49 -0.79 -28.35
N GLY A 410 0.19 -1.61 -27.57
CA GLY A 410 0.55 -1.26 -26.19
C GLY A 410 1.43 -2.29 -25.54
N LEU A 411 1.94 -1.95 -24.36
CA LEU A 411 2.81 -2.83 -23.59
C LEU A 411 2.81 -2.51 -22.09
N PHE A 412 3.26 -3.50 -21.33
CA PHE A 412 3.46 -3.44 -19.88
C PHE A 412 4.94 -3.64 -19.56
N ILE A 413 5.54 -2.66 -18.87
CA ILE A 413 6.87 -2.78 -18.29
C ILE A 413 6.74 -2.88 -16.78
N ARG A 414 7.26 -3.94 -16.17
CA ARG A 414 7.36 -4.06 -14.71
C ARG A 414 8.77 -4.48 -14.31
N HIS A 415 9.34 -3.84 -13.29
CA HIS A 415 10.70 -4.14 -12.84
C HIS A 415 11.76 -4.09 -13.95
N GLY A 416 11.61 -3.12 -14.86
CA GLY A 416 12.52 -2.96 -16.00
C GLY A 416 12.36 -4.00 -17.11
N LYS A 417 11.31 -4.84 -17.05
CA LYS A 417 11.09 -5.93 -18.01
C LYS A 417 9.75 -5.78 -18.74
N LEU A 418 9.76 -6.10 -20.03
CA LEU A 418 8.57 -6.24 -20.85
C LEU A 418 7.83 -7.53 -20.47
N VAL A 419 6.60 -7.39 -19.99
CA VAL A 419 5.78 -8.52 -19.52
C VAL A 419 4.75 -8.93 -20.55
N MET A 420 4.17 -7.97 -21.25
CA MET A 420 3.17 -8.19 -22.28
C MET A 420 3.23 -7.04 -23.28
N SER A 421 3.01 -7.36 -24.55
CA SER A 421 2.77 -6.40 -25.63
C SER A 421 1.66 -6.89 -26.54
N TRP A 422 0.99 -5.98 -27.23
CA TRP A 422 0.00 -6.27 -28.27
C TRP A 422 0.10 -5.25 -29.40
N GLY A 423 -0.47 -5.60 -30.55
CA GLY A 423 -0.40 -4.80 -31.77
C GLY A 423 0.99 -4.84 -32.42
N ASP A 424 1.23 -3.90 -33.33
CA ASP A 424 2.54 -3.69 -33.95
C ASP A 424 3.32 -2.62 -33.16
N PRO A 425 4.36 -3.01 -32.42
CA PRO A 425 5.09 -2.09 -31.56
C PRO A 425 5.92 -1.05 -32.32
N ALA A 426 6.08 -1.19 -33.65
CA ALA A 426 6.81 -0.24 -34.49
C ALA A 426 5.91 0.85 -35.10
N THR A 427 4.58 0.65 -35.09
CA THR A 427 3.63 1.63 -35.63
C THR A 427 3.72 2.96 -34.88
N LEU A 428 3.84 4.06 -35.63
CA LEU A 428 3.74 5.41 -35.09
C LEU A 428 2.27 5.82 -34.97
N TYR A 429 1.85 6.18 -33.76
CA TYR A 429 0.52 6.70 -33.48
C TYR A 429 0.57 8.18 -33.16
N ASP A 430 -0.41 8.94 -33.63
CA ASP A 430 -0.57 10.35 -33.28
C ASP A 430 -1.01 10.52 -31.82
N LEU A 431 -0.11 11.03 -30.98
CA LEU A 431 -0.31 11.20 -29.54
C LEU A 431 -0.85 12.59 -29.22
N LYS A 432 -2.03 12.91 -29.74
CA LYS A 432 -2.69 14.20 -29.50
C LYS A 432 -2.94 14.38 -28.00
N SER A 433 -2.67 15.57 -27.46
CA SER A 433 -2.69 15.91 -26.02
C SER A 433 -1.72 15.17 -25.11
N SER A 434 -1.42 13.88 -25.32
CA SER A 434 -0.26 13.23 -24.68
C SER A 434 1.07 13.90 -25.07
N SER A 435 1.08 14.61 -26.21
CA SER A 435 2.16 15.50 -26.63
C SER A 435 2.54 16.56 -25.57
N LYS A 436 1.58 17.02 -24.76
CA LYS A 436 1.83 18.03 -23.71
C LYS A 436 2.75 17.47 -22.63
N SER A 437 2.46 16.26 -22.16
CA SER A 437 3.23 15.55 -21.14
C SER A 437 4.62 15.13 -21.63
N ILE A 438 4.77 14.84 -22.94
CA ILE A 438 6.08 14.57 -23.57
C ILE A 438 6.88 15.88 -23.74
N GLY A 439 6.22 16.95 -24.20
CA GLY A 439 6.85 18.24 -24.44
C GLY A 439 7.35 18.92 -23.17
N VAL A 440 6.55 18.88 -22.09
CA VAL A 440 6.91 19.49 -20.81
C VAL A 440 8.16 18.90 -20.18
N THR A 441 8.64 17.73 -20.61
CA THR A 441 9.92 17.19 -20.17
C THR A 441 11.08 18.17 -20.43
N VAL A 442 11.00 19.01 -21.47
CA VAL A 442 12.00 20.06 -21.75
C VAL A 442 11.96 21.22 -20.75
N LEU A 443 10.84 21.46 -20.08
CA LEU A 443 10.76 22.40 -18.96
C LEU A 443 11.62 21.91 -17.80
N GLY A 444 11.57 20.60 -17.50
CA GLY A 444 12.46 19.97 -16.51
C GLY A 444 13.94 20.23 -16.81
N LEU A 445 14.36 20.09 -18.08
CA LEU A 445 15.71 20.45 -18.50
C LEU A 445 16.02 21.94 -18.33
N ALA A 446 15.08 22.82 -18.73
CA ALA A 446 15.30 24.27 -18.64
C ALA A 446 15.45 24.74 -17.18
N LEU A 447 14.72 24.14 -16.24
CA LEU A 447 14.88 24.35 -14.81
C LEU A 447 16.26 23.86 -14.33
N GLN A 448 16.67 22.66 -14.76
CA GLN A 448 17.98 22.10 -14.43
C GLN A 448 19.14 22.99 -14.90
N ASP A 449 18.99 23.59 -16.08
CA ASP A 449 19.98 24.49 -16.68
C ASP A 449 19.94 25.91 -16.09
N GLY A 450 18.98 26.22 -15.21
CA GLY A 450 18.77 27.58 -14.70
C GLY A 450 18.32 28.57 -15.76
N LYS A 451 17.80 28.11 -16.92
CA LYS A 451 17.31 28.98 -18.00
C LYS A 451 15.98 29.63 -17.66
N VAL A 452 15.18 28.97 -16.84
CA VAL A 452 13.87 29.44 -16.38
C VAL A 452 13.65 29.05 -14.93
N GLN A 453 12.68 29.71 -14.29
CA GLN A 453 12.04 29.28 -13.05
C GLN A 453 10.54 29.06 -13.30
N LEU A 454 9.91 28.15 -12.55
CA LEU A 454 8.46 27.87 -12.72
C LEU A 454 7.60 29.13 -12.54
N ASP A 455 7.99 29.99 -11.60
CA ASP A 455 7.24 31.20 -11.25
C ASP A 455 7.72 32.45 -12.01
N ASP A 456 8.60 32.30 -13.01
CA ASP A 456 8.95 33.40 -13.90
C ASP A 456 7.69 33.91 -14.63
N PRO A 457 7.49 35.24 -14.68
CA PRO A 457 6.53 35.84 -15.60
C PRO A 457 6.86 35.40 -17.03
N ALA A 458 5.90 34.77 -17.71
CA ALA A 458 6.11 34.22 -19.05
C ALA A 458 6.50 35.30 -20.07
N ILE A 459 6.04 36.54 -19.88
CA ILE A 459 6.40 37.70 -20.71
C ILE A 459 7.91 38.02 -20.69
N ARG A 460 8.64 37.58 -19.65
CA ARG A 460 10.10 37.70 -19.57
C ARG A 460 10.80 36.87 -20.64
N HIS A 461 10.19 35.75 -21.03
CA HIS A 461 10.75 34.78 -21.98
C HIS A 461 10.16 34.92 -23.38
N GLN A 462 8.97 35.49 -23.49
CA GLN A 462 8.29 35.77 -24.75
C GLN A 462 7.58 37.13 -24.66
N ALA A 463 8.19 38.18 -25.20
CA ALA A 463 7.69 39.55 -25.08
C ALA A 463 6.30 39.74 -25.73
N ALA A 464 5.98 38.95 -26.77
CA ALA A 464 4.69 38.96 -27.45
C ALA A 464 3.66 37.99 -26.83
N LEU A 465 3.86 37.57 -25.57
CA LEU A 465 2.97 36.61 -24.91
C LEU A 465 1.50 37.05 -25.01
N GLY A 466 0.65 36.14 -25.48
CA GLY A 466 -0.79 36.34 -25.60
C GLY A 466 -1.20 37.28 -26.74
N MET A 467 -0.31 37.58 -27.69
CA MET A 467 -0.60 38.49 -28.80
C MET A 467 -0.36 37.84 -30.16
N PRO A 468 -1.28 38.00 -31.15
CA PRO A 468 -2.65 38.56 -31.05
C PRO A 468 -3.60 37.67 -30.20
N PRO A 469 -4.85 38.08 -29.87
CA PRO A 469 -5.50 39.37 -30.17
C PRO A 469 -5.10 40.48 -29.19
N GLU A 470 -5.13 41.72 -29.67
CA GLU A 470 -4.83 42.95 -28.92
C GLU A 470 -5.69 43.10 -27.66
N SER A 471 -6.92 42.59 -27.70
CA SER A 471 -7.83 42.59 -26.55
C SER A 471 -7.30 41.88 -25.30
N ASN A 472 -6.29 41.02 -25.43
CA ASN A 472 -5.63 40.44 -24.25
C ASN A 472 -4.84 41.49 -23.45
N GLN A 473 -4.32 42.56 -24.09
CA GLN A 473 -3.63 43.65 -23.39
C GLN A 473 -4.57 44.42 -22.48
N ASP A 474 -5.80 44.67 -22.94
CA ASP A 474 -6.83 45.43 -22.21
C ASP A 474 -7.23 44.77 -20.89
N THR A 475 -6.93 43.47 -20.71
CA THR A 475 -7.20 42.73 -19.46
C THR A 475 -6.26 43.10 -18.32
N GLY A 476 -5.04 43.58 -18.63
CA GLY A 476 -3.96 43.75 -17.66
C GLY A 476 -3.40 42.46 -17.04
N TRP A 477 -3.76 41.28 -17.57
CA TRP A 477 -3.39 39.99 -16.97
C TRP A 477 -2.08 39.40 -17.48
N LEU A 478 -1.61 39.79 -18.66
CA LEU A 478 -0.41 39.21 -19.31
C LEU A 478 0.84 39.20 -18.42
N PRO A 479 1.19 40.27 -17.67
CA PRO A 479 2.37 40.27 -16.78
C PRO A 479 2.26 39.30 -15.60
N ARG A 480 1.05 38.80 -15.29
CA ARG A 480 0.78 37.87 -14.16
C ARG A 480 0.83 36.40 -14.58
N ILE A 481 0.87 36.11 -15.89
CA ILE A 481 0.96 34.73 -16.38
C ILE A 481 2.39 34.23 -16.14
N THR A 482 2.55 33.11 -15.44
CA THR A 482 3.85 32.48 -15.17
C THR A 482 3.99 31.20 -15.99
N LEU A 483 5.21 30.65 -16.08
CA LEU A 483 5.42 29.35 -16.72
C LEU A 483 4.63 28.22 -16.02
N ARG A 484 4.50 28.29 -14.69
CA ARG A 484 3.64 27.42 -13.88
C ARG A 484 2.18 27.54 -14.30
N HIS A 485 1.66 28.76 -14.50
CA HIS A 485 0.28 28.93 -14.97
C HIS A 485 0.03 28.28 -16.33
N LEU A 486 1.00 28.37 -17.25
CA LEU A 486 0.92 27.71 -18.57
C LEU A 486 0.98 26.18 -18.45
N ALA A 487 1.85 25.66 -17.57
CA ALA A 487 2.02 24.21 -17.35
C ALA A 487 0.87 23.56 -16.57
N ASN A 488 0.15 24.32 -15.75
CA ASN A 488 -0.94 23.81 -14.91
C ASN A 488 -2.35 24.08 -15.47
N GLN A 489 -2.46 24.60 -16.70
CA GLN A 489 -3.77 24.88 -17.34
C GLN A 489 -4.62 25.90 -16.58
N VAL A 490 -3.96 26.89 -15.94
CA VAL A 490 -4.63 27.99 -15.20
C VAL A 490 -4.24 29.37 -15.71
N SER A 491 -3.67 29.44 -16.91
CA SER A 491 -3.26 30.71 -17.55
C SER A 491 -4.43 31.55 -18.08
N GLY A 492 -5.58 30.92 -18.34
CA GLY A 492 -6.78 31.58 -18.84
C GLY A 492 -6.92 31.62 -20.36
N PHE A 493 -5.96 31.09 -21.13
CA PHE A 493 -6.10 31.02 -22.58
C PHE A 493 -7.22 30.06 -22.98
N GLU A 494 -7.99 30.44 -24.00
CA GLU A 494 -8.99 29.56 -24.62
C GLU A 494 -8.37 28.30 -25.26
N LYS A 495 -9.22 27.33 -25.57
CA LYS A 495 -8.81 25.99 -25.99
C LYS A 495 -7.97 25.93 -27.28
N PRO A 496 -8.31 26.61 -28.40
CA PRO A 496 -7.60 26.45 -29.68
C PRO A 496 -6.08 26.67 -29.58
N GLY A 497 -5.29 25.86 -30.29
CA GLY A 497 -3.81 25.87 -30.20
C GLY A 497 -3.10 27.11 -30.77
N GLY A 498 -3.83 28.07 -31.33
CA GLY A 498 -3.32 29.34 -31.85
C GLY A 498 -2.87 30.29 -30.74
N TYR A 499 -2.95 31.60 -30.99
CA TYR A 499 -2.54 32.59 -29.99
C TYR A 499 -3.53 32.70 -28.80
N GLY A 500 -4.84 32.62 -29.09
CA GLY A 500 -5.92 32.47 -28.12
C GLY A 500 -6.26 33.73 -27.30
N LYS A 501 -7.55 34.01 -27.12
CA LYS A 501 -8.04 35.01 -26.15
C LYS A 501 -7.92 34.51 -24.70
N LEU A 502 -7.72 35.43 -23.74
CA LEU A 502 -7.86 35.18 -22.31
C LEU A 502 -9.32 35.21 -21.86
N LEU A 503 -9.77 34.14 -21.21
CA LEU A 503 -11.12 33.94 -20.71
C LEU A 503 -11.29 34.41 -19.25
N PHE A 504 -10.24 34.31 -18.45
CA PHE A 504 -10.22 34.66 -17.04
C PHE A 504 -8.80 34.99 -16.56
N ALA A 505 -8.68 35.63 -15.38
CA ALA A 505 -7.39 35.99 -14.80
C ALA A 505 -6.56 34.74 -14.44
N PRO A 506 -5.23 34.74 -14.64
CA PRO A 506 -4.40 33.58 -14.33
C PRO A 506 -4.53 33.16 -12.87
N GLY A 507 -4.69 31.86 -12.64
CA GLY A 507 -4.92 31.24 -11.34
C GLY A 507 -6.37 31.29 -10.84
N ALA A 508 -7.30 31.92 -11.56
CA ALA A 508 -8.69 32.06 -11.08
C ALA A 508 -9.56 30.82 -11.32
N LYS A 509 -9.29 30.07 -12.39
CA LYS A 509 -10.01 28.86 -12.80
C LYS A 509 -9.06 27.87 -13.46
N TRP A 510 -9.50 26.63 -13.57
CA TRP A 510 -8.83 25.62 -14.38
C TRP A 510 -9.51 25.46 -15.74
N HIS A 511 -8.75 25.43 -16.83
CA HIS A 511 -9.29 25.26 -18.19
C HIS A 511 -8.31 24.53 -19.09
N TYR A 512 -8.73 23.38 -19.64
CA TYR A 512 -7.91 22.57 -20.52
C TYR A 512 -7.70 23.26 -21.89
N SER A 513 -6.51 23.82 -22.12
CA SER A 513 -6.16 24.59 -23.32
C SER A 513 -4.98 23.98 -24.11
N ASP A 514 -4.94 24.23 -25.42
CA ASP A 514 -3.75 24.02 -26.25
C ASP A 514 -2.89 25.30 -26.35
N ALA A 515 -3.48 26.50 -26.33
CA ALA A 515 -2.77 27.77 -26.45
C ALA A 515 -1.77 28.01 -25.31
N GLY A 516 -2.17 27.77 -24.06
CA GLY A 516 -1.28 27.93 -22.90
C GLY A 516 0.00 27.09 -23.00
N PRO A 517 -0.10 25.75 -23.18
CA PRO A 517 1.05 24.90 -23.43
C PRO A 517 1.88 25.29 -24.66
N ASN A 518 1.28 25.83 -25.73
CA ASN A 518 2.02 26.30 -26.90
C ASN A 518 2.82 27.58 -26.61
N TRP A 519 2.29 28.49 -25.80
CA TRP A 519 3.07 29.62 -25.26
C TRP A 519 4.24 29.15 -24.40
N LEU A 520 4.05 28.09 -23.59
CA LEU A 520 5.14 27.50 -22.82
C LEU A 520 6.24 26.93 -23.73
N ALA A 521 5.86 26.26 -24.82
CA ALA A 521 6.82 25.76 -25.81
C ALA A 521 7.63 26.91 -26.46
N GLU A 522 7.00 28.03 -26.76
CA GLU A 522 7.69 29.21 -27.30
C GLU A 522 8.65 29.84 -26.29
N CYS A 523 8.23 30.05 -25.03
CA CYS A 523 9.10 30.55 -23.98
C CYS A 523 10.37 29.71 -23.86
N LEU A 524 10.22 28.38 -23.91
CA LEU A 524 11.35 27.45 -23.83
C LEU A 524 12.20 27.46 -25.10
N THR A 525 11.59 27.59 -26.28
CA THR A 525 12.31 27.73 -27.57
C THR A 525 13.23 28.95 -27.52
N LEU A 526 12.71 30.09 -27.07
CA LEU A 526 13.48 31.34 -26.96
C LEU A 526 14.53 31.27 -25.85
N ALA A 527 14.23 30.65 -24.70
CA ALA A 527 15.21 30.47 -23.62
C ALA A 527 16.42 29.59 -24.04
N TYR A 528 16.22 28.65 -24.96
CA TYR A 528 17.31 27.86 -25.55
C TYR A 528 17.94 28.51 -26.78
N GLY A 529 17.20 29.33 -27.54
CA GLY A 529 17.63 29.84 -28.84
C GLY A 529 17.85 28.72 -29.87
N ARG A 530 17.16 27.59 -29.72
CA ARG A 530 17.36 26.35 -30.50
C ARG A 530 16.03 25.65 -30.73
N ASP A 531 15.95 24.84 -31.79
CA ASP A 531 14.82 23.93 -32.01
C ASP A 531 14.71 22.96 -30.82
N LEU A 532 13.56 22.97 -30.12
CA LEU A 532 13.32 22.08 -28.99
C LEU A 532 13.35 20.59 -29.37
N ASN A 533 13.07 20.24 -30.63
CA ASN A 533 13.23 18.87 -31.09
C ASN A 533 14.69 18.42 -31.01
N ASP A 534 15.63 19.27 -31.40
CA ASP A 534 17.05 18.96 -31.34
C ASP A 534 17.53 18.87 -29.90
N VAL A 535 17.06 19.78 -29.03
CA VAL A 535 17.34 19.74 -27.59
C VAL A 535 16.82 18.43 -26.96
N MET A 536 15.59 18.03 -27.28
CA MET A 536 14.99 16.79 -26.79
C MET A 536 15.75 15.56 -27.29
N PHE A 537 16.15 15.51 -28.57
CA PHE A 537 16.94 14.40 -29.10
C PHE A 537 18.32 14.29 -28.47
N GLU A 538 19.03 15.41 -28.38
CA GLU A 538 20.37 15.47 -27.80
C GLU A 538 20.37 15.06 -26.32
N ARG A 539 19.40 15.56 -25.55
CA ARG A 539 19.49 15.53 -24.08
C ARG A 539 18.52 14.60 -23.37
N ILE A 540 17.45 14.17 -24.03
CA ILE A 540 16.46 13.24 -23.45
C ILE A 540 16.33 11.97 -24.29
N PHE A 541 15.85 12.07 -25.53
CA PHE A 541 15.46 10.90 -26.33
C PHE A 541 16.64 9.99 -26.65
N THR A 542 17.74 10.52 -27.21
CA THR A 542 18.92 9.69 -27.53
C THR A 542 19.54 9.08 -26.26
N PRO A 543 19.74 9.83 -25.15
CA PRO A 543 20.21 9.26 -23.89
C PRO A 543 19.35 8.12 -23.33
N ILE A 544 18.03 8.18 -23.49
CA ILE A 544 17.12 7.11 -23.07
C ILE A 544 16.89 6.04 -24.15
N GLY A 545 17.60 6.10 -25.27
CA GLY A 545 17.60 5.09 -26.34
C GLY A 545 16.44 5.18 -27.33
N ILE A 546 15.80 6.33 -27.45
CA ILE A 546 14.78 6.63 -28.46
C ILE A 546 15.47 7.18 -29.73
N LYS A 547 15.08 6.68 -30.90
CA LYS A 547 15.62 7.08 -32.19
C LYS A 547 14.63 7.97 -32.97
N PRO A 548 15.09 8.73 -33.97
CA PRO A 548 14.20 9.51 -34.85
C PRO A 548 13.11 8.71 -35.58
N ALA A 549 13.32 7.40 -35.74
CA ALA A 549 12.31 6.50 -36.31
C ALA A 549 11.19 6.15 -35.31
N ASP A 550 11.44 6.26 -34.01
CA ASP A 550 10.51 5.85 -32.96
C ASP A 550 9.54 6.96 -32.53
N ILE A 551 9.95 8.23 -32.75
CA ILE A 551 9.16 9.40 -32.39
C ILE A 551 9.44 10.54 -33.37
N LYS A 552 8.38 11.25 -33.76
CA LYS A 552 8.43 12.42 -34.62
C LYS A 552 7.71 13.57 -33.95
N TRP A 553 8.39 14.71 -33.82
CA TRP A 553 7.74 15.98 -33.48
C TRP A 553 7.45 16.73 -34.78
N ARG A 554 6.17 16.93 -35.08
CA ARG A 554 5.76 17.69 -36.27
C ARG A 554 6.16 19.16 -36.18
N GLU A 555 6.12 19.82 -37.33
CA GLU A 555 6.25 21.28 -37.44
C GLU A 555 5.02 21.98 -36.85
N ASN A 556 5.21 23.22 -36.39
CA ASN A 556 4.12 24.03 -35.84
C ASN A 556 2.98 24.17 -36.87
N ALA A 557 1.73 23.95 -36.44
CA ALA A 557 0.57 24.09 -37.33
C ALA A 557 -0.35 25.26 -36.97
N TYR A 558 -0.20 25.87 -35.79
CA TYR A 558 -1.12 26.90 -35.31
C TYR A 558 -0.57 28.33 -35.44
N ARG A 559 0.73 28.48 -35.64
CA ARG A 559 1.48 29.74 -35.67
C ARG A 559 2.59 29.65 -36.75
N PRO A 560 3.24 30.76 -37.13
CA PRO A 560 4.38 30.72 -38.06
C PRO A 560 5.42 29.65 -37.68
N HIS A 561 6.01 29.00 -38.69
CA HIS A 561 6.91 27.86 -38.49
C HIS A 561 8.20 28.22 -37.75
N GLU A 562 8.56 29.50 -37.71
CA GLU A 562 9.75 30.01 -37.04
C GLU A 562 9.41 31.18 -36.12
N ILE A 563 10.27 31.36 -35.12
CA ILE A 563 10.31 32.51 -34.22
C ILE A 563 11.78 32.89 -34.02
N ASP A 564 12.13 34.14 -34.30
CA ASP A 564 13.50 34.66 -34.23
C ASP A 564 14.54 33.79 -34.97
N GLY A 565 14.16 33.25 -36.14
CA GLY A 565 15.00 32.37 -36.96
C GLY A 565 15.17 30.95 -36.41
N VAL A 566 14.42 30.58 -35.38
CA VAL A 566 14.41 29.25 -34.77
C VAL A 566 13.09 28.54 -35.06
N LYS A 567 13.14 27.25 -35.39
CA LYS A 567 11.92 26.44 -35.61
C LYS A 567 11.02 26.46 -34.38
N ARG A 568 9.76 26.83 -34.58
CA ARG A 568 8.73 26.85 -33.55
C ARG A 568 8.21 25.43 -33.32
N ARG A 569 8.09 25.03 -32.06
CA ARG A 569 7.49 23.77 -31.62
C ARG A 569 6.27 24.03 -30.76
N GLU A 570 5.45 23.01 -30.58
CA GLU A 570 4.19 23.14 -29.84
C GLU A 570 3.85 21.90 -29.02
N PHE A 571 3.24 22.12 -27.85
CA PHE A 571 2.94 21.08 -26.88
C PHE A 571 1.51 20.55 -27.02
N GLY A 572 0.57 21.39 -27.45
CA GLY A 572 -0.85 21.08 -27.56
C GLY A 572 -1.13 19.84 -28.40
N SER A 573 -0.37 19.67 -29.49
CA SER A 573 -0.36 18.47 -30.31
C SER A 573 0.94 18.41 -31.12
N GLY A 574 1.52 17.23 -31.32
CA GLY A 574 2.60 17.13 -32.30
C GLY A 574 3.54 15.95 -32.26
N PHE A 575 3.42 15.06 -31.27
CA PHE A 575 4.20 13.83 -31.27
C PHE A 575 3.43 12.69 -31.93
N SER A 576 4.05 12.05 -32.92
CA SER A 576 3.69 10.69 -33.32
C SER A 576 4.78 9.75 -32.81
N ALA A 577 4.42 8.72 -32.04
CA ALA A 577 5.41 7.82 -31.45
C ALA A 577 4.94 6.37 -31.45
N ASN A 578 5.90 5.45 -31.42
CA ASN A 578 5.63 4.04 -31.17
C ASN A 578 5.58 3.74 -29.67
N VAL A 579 5.02 2.58 -29.31
CA VAL A 579 4.80 2.22 -27.90
C VAL A 579 6.12 1.95 -27.15
N HIS A 580 7.22 1.65 -27.83
CA HIS A 580 8.53 1.54 -27.18
C HIS A 580 9.08 2.92 -26.76
N ALA A 581 8.95 3.95 -27.60
CA ALA A 581 9.31 5.32 -27.24
C ALA A 581 8.45 5.83 -26.08
N MET A 582 7.13 5.60 -26.14
CA MET A 582 6.21 5.92 -25.05
C MET A 582 6.65 5.26 -23.73
N ALA A 583 7.01 3.98 -23.75
CA ALA A 583 7.42 3.25 -22.56
C ALA A 583 8.75 3.76 -21.99
N ARG A 584 9.72 4.12 -22.82
CA ARG A 584 10.98 4.73 -22.38
C ARG A 584 10.76 6.08 -21.69
N ILE A 585 9.86 6.91 -22.22
CA ILE A 585 9.46 8.18 -21.57
C ILE A 585 8.79 7.90 -20.22
N GLY A 586 7.81 6.99 -20.18
CA GLY A 586 7.17 6.60 -18.92
C GLY A 586 8.16 6.05 -17.89
N TYR A 587 9.15 5.27 -18.33
CA TYR A 587 10.17 4.69 -17.46
C TYR A 587 11.18 5.74 -16.95
N LEU A 588 11.47 6.78 -17.73
CA LEU A 588 12.23 7.94 -17.24
C LEU A 588 11.49 8.63 -16.08
N TYR A 589 10.18 8.81 -16.19
CA TYR A 589 9.34 9.40 -15.14
C TYR A 589 9.15 8.46 -13.94
N LEU A 590 9.06 7.15 -14.17
CA LEU A 590 9.03 6.14 -13.09
C LEU A 590 10.23 6.27 -12.16
N HIS A 591 11.39 6.57 -12.74
CA HIS A 591 12.67 6.70 -12.03
C HIS A 591 13.06 8.14 -11.72
N GLU A 592 12.08 9.00 -11.49
CA GLU A 592 12.27 10.41 -11.10
C GLU A 592 13.28 11.15 -12.00
N GLY A 593 13.24 10.90 -13.32
CA GLY A 593 14.11 11.56 -14.29
C GLY A 593 15.52 10.98 -14.40
N ARG A 594 15.79 9.85 -13.74
CA ARG A 594 17.06 9.13 -13.84
C ARG A 594 17.01 8.08 -14.94
N TRP A 595 18.08 7.99 -15.73
CA TRP A 595 18.30 6.92 -16.68
C TRP A 595 19.67 6.30 -16.46
N LYS A 596 19.72 5.03 -16.06
CA LYS A 596 20.94 4.34 -15.61
C LYS A 596 21.64 5.11 -14.49
N ASP A 597 22.86 5.55 -14.74
CA ASP A 597 23.72 6.30 -13.84
C ASP A 597 23.50 7.82 -13.92
N ARG A 598 22.76 8.31 -14.94
CA ARG A 598 22.62 9.73 -15.23
C ARG A 598 21.27 10.30 -14.81
N GLN A 599 21.28 11.48 -14.18
CA GLN A 599 20.08 12.30 -14.02
C GLN A 599 19.83 13.08 -15.32
N ILE A 600 18.71 12.80 -15.99
CA ILE A 600 18.35 13.42 -17.27
C ILE A 600 17.50 14.68 -17.05
N ILE A 601 16.50 14.62 -16.17
CA ILE A 601 15.67 15.76 -15.73
C ILE A 601 15.58 15.77 -14.20
N PRO A 602 15.34 16.90 -13.51
CA PRO A 602 15.35 16.93 -12.05
C PRO A 602 14.29 16.03 -11.40
N ALA A 603 14.67 15.30 -10.35
CA ALA A 603 13.74 14.46 -9.60
C ALA A 603 12.59 15.27 -8.98
N GLU A 604 12.88 16.49 -8.49
CA GLU A 604 11.87 17.39 -7.96
C GLU A 604 10.80 17.75 -8.99
N PHE A 605 11.20 18.03 -10.24
CA PHE A 605 10.26 18.31 -11.34
C PHE A 605 9.31 17.12 -11.58
N VAL A 606 9.84 15.90 -11.57
CA VAL A 606 9.01 14.69 -11.74
C VAL A 606 8.05 14.49 -10.56
N ARG A 607 8.49 14.74 -9.32
CA ARG A 607 7.61 14.67 -8.14
C ARG A 607 6.49 15.69 -8.18
N LEU A 608 6.76 16.90 -8.67
CA LEU A 608 5.74 17.93 -8.87
C LEU A 608 4.69 17.47 -9.91
N ALA A 609 5.11 16.83 -11.01
CA ALA A 609 4.18 16.32 -12.02
C ALA A 609 3.29 15.17 -11.50
N ARG A 610 3.81 14.36 -10.57
CA ARG A 610 3.08 13.22 -9.98
C ARG A 610 1.99 13.62 -8.97
N GLN A 611 2.09 14.79 -8.34
CA GLN A 611 1.19 15.19 -7.26
C GLN A 611 0.23 16.29 -7.72
N PRO A 612 -1.02 16.33 -7.23
CA PRO A 612 -1.87 17.51 -7.39
C PRO A 612 -1.14 18.75 -6.93
N ALA A 613 -1.08 19.77 -7.78
CA ALA A 613 -0.51 21.05 -7.40
C ALA A 613 -1.43 21.71 -6.36
N LYS A 614 -0.89 22.01 -5.17
CA LYS A 614 -1.68 22.53 -4.03
C LYS A 614 -2.41 23.82 -4.37
N GLU A 615 -1.81 24.63 -5.22
CA GLU A 615 -2.36 25.88 -5.74
C GLU A 615 -3.57 25.68 -6.67
N LEU A 616 -3.81 24.46 -7.15
CA LEU A 616 -4.97 24.14 -7.99
C LEU A 616 -6.16 23.64 -7.20
N ALA A 617 -5.94 23.02 -6.03
CA ALA A 617 -6.99 22.41 -5.24
C ALA A 617 -8.16 23.39 -4.97
N GLY A 618 -9.38 22.95 -5.26
CA GLY A 618 -10.61 23.73 -5.11
C GLY A 618 -10.87 24.78 -6.20
N LEU A 619 -9.99 24.94 -7.20
CA LEU A 619 -10.29 25.85 -8.31
C LEU A 619 -11.45 25.32 -9.17
N PRO A 620 -12.43 26.18 -9.53
CA PRO A 620 -13.51 25.78 -10.40
C PRO A 620 -13.03 25.55 -11.84
N GLU A 621 -13.59 24.54 -12.51
CA GLU A 621 -13.38 24.29 -13.94
C GLU A 621 -14.19 25.29 -14.79
N ASN A 622 -13.63 25.72 -15.92
CA ASN A 622 -14.32 26.60 -16.86
C ASN A 622 -15.09 25.82 -17.95
N GLU A 623 -16.40 26.04 -18.02
CA GLU A 623 -17.37 25.54 -19.03
C GLU A 623 -17.53 24.01 -19.09
N GLU A 624 -16.48 23.28 -19.44
CA GLU A 624 -16.47 21.82 -19.57
C GLU A 624 -15.90 21.17 -18.31
N SER A 625 -16.65 20.25 -17.68
CA SER A 625 -16.09 19.48 -16.56
C SER A 625 -15.13 18.41 -17.06
N HIS A 626 -13.94 18.38 -16.47
CA HIS A 626 -12.89 17.38 -16.70
C HIS A 626 -12.72 16.49 -15.47
N GLY A 627 -13.85 16.22 -14.80
CA GLY A 627 -13.89 15.35 -13.64
C GLY A 627 -13.28 15.97 -12.40
N ASN A 628 -13.29 17.30 -12.25
CA ASN A 628 -12.60 18.03 -11.17
C ASN A 628 -11.07 18.00 -11.32
N ALA A 629 -10.59 18.30 -12.54
CA ALA A 629 -9.19 18.20 -12.92
C ALA A 629 -8.23 19.01 -12.03
N SER A 630 -8.73 20.08 -11.39
CA SER A 630 -7.97 20.86 -10.42
C SER A 630 -7.47 20.03 -9.21
N GLU A 631 -8.12 18.91 -8.87
CA GLU A 631 -7.70 18.02 -7.78
C GLU A 631 -6.68 16.96 -8.18
N HIS A 632 -6.40 16.78 -9.48
CA HIS A 632 -5.54 15.70 -9.95
C HIS A 632 -4.83 15.99 -11.28
N TYR A 633 -4.43 17.24 -11.46
CA TYR A 633 -3.59 17.67 -12.58
C TYR A 633 -2.36 18.43 -12.07
N SER A 634 -1.21 18.24 -12.72
CA SER A 634 0.00 19.02 -12.43
C SER A 634 1.01 18.90 -13.56
N LEU A 635 1.61 20.03 -13.96
CA LEU A 635 2.67 20.13 -14.97
C LEU A 635 2.38 19.33 -16.25
N LEU A 636 1.15 19.46 -16.77
CA LEU A 636 0.66 18.76 -17.96
C LEU A 636 0.53 17.24 -17.82
N TRP A 637 0.46 16.70 -16.60
CA TRP A 637 0.17 15.30 -16.28
C TRP A 637 -1.13 15.19 -15.47
N TRP A 638 -1.91 14.14 -15.73
CA TRP A 638 -3.01 13.71 -14.88
C TRP A 638 -2.48 12.81 -13.76
N ASN A 639 -3.09 12.79 -12.58
CA ASN A 639 -2.69 11.94 -11.47
C ASN A 639 -3.88 11.32 -10.73
N ASN A 640 -3.62 10.45 -9.77
CA ASN A 640 -4.63 9.81 -8.93
C ASN A 640 -4.44 10.18 -7.45
N GLY A 641 -3.86 11.35 -7.16
CA GLY A 641 -3.50 11.76 -5.80
C GLY A 641 -4.71 11.80 -4.85
N ASP A 642 -5.87 12.20 -5.37
CA ASP A 642 -7.16 12.23 -4.69
C ASP A 642 -7.82 10.84 -4.54
N GLY A 643 -7.38 9.85 -5.32
CA GLY A 643 -7.92 8.50 -5.36
C GLY A 643 -9.20 8.34 -6.20
N THR A 644 -9.43 9.24 -7.17
CA THR A 644 -10.61 9.21 -8.06
C THR A 644 -10.81 7.86 -8.73
N ILE A 645 -9.73 7.21 -9.19
CA ILE A 645 -9.74 5.81 -9.60
C ILE A 645 -9.29 4.97 -8.40
N SER A 646 -10.24 4.59 -7.55
CA SER A 646 -10.02 3.94 -6.25
C SER A 646 -9.19 2.64 -6.32
N ALA A 647 -9.23 1.93 -7.44
CA ALA A 647 -8.45 0.73 -7.63
C ALA A 647 -6.96 1.01 -7.87
N LEU A 648 -6.61 2.15 -8.46
CA LEU A 648 -5.21 2.52 -8.69
C LEU A 648 -4.56 3.08 -7.43
N PRO A 649 -3.25 2.84 -7.22
CA PRO A 649 -2.49 3.55 -6.21
C PRO A 649 -2.59 5.08 -6.36
N ARG A 650 -2.54 5.80 -5.23
CA ARG A 650 -2.60 7.27 -5.21
C ARG A 650 -1.38 7.94 -5.83
N ASP A 651 -0.29 7.21 -5.99
CA ASP A 651 0.91 7.71 -6.66
C ASP A 651 0.94 7.45 -8.17
N ALA A 652 -0.13 6.87 -8.74
CA ALA A 652 -0.29 6.71 -10.18
C ALA A 652 -0.52 8.07 -10.86
N PHE A 653 0.11 8.23 -12.03
CA PHE A 653 -0.06 9.41 -12.88
C PHE A 653 0.11 9.03 -14.35
N TRP A 654 -0.50 9.80 -15.26
CA TRP A 654 -0.51 9.45 -16.68
C TRP A 654 -0.66 10.65 -17.61
N SER A 655 -0.15 10.49 -18.82
CA SER A 655 -0.57 11.30 -19.96
C SER A 655 -1.88 10.73 -20.49
N TRP A 656 -2.81 11.57 -20.92
CA TRP A 656 -4.03 11.11 -21.59
C TRP A 656 -4.47 12.13 -22.62
N GLY A 657 -4.84 11.62 -23.79
CA GLY A 657 -5.20 12.44 -24.93
C GLY A 657 -6.17 11.75 -25.86
N LEU A 658 -6.38 12.36 -27.04
CA LEU A 658 -7.36 11.86 -28.00
C LEU A 658 -7.06 10.40 -28.36
N TYR A 659 -8.12 9.66 -28.66
CA TYR A 659 -8.08 8.23 -28.92
C TYR A 659 -7.71 7.38 -27.70
N ASP A 660 -7.79 7.95 -26.49
CA ASP A 660 -7.44 7.30 -25.23
C ASP A 660 -6.01 6.73 -25.26
N SER A 661 -5.10 7.47 -25.91
CA SER A 661 -3.68 7.15 -25.94
C SER A 661 -3.00 7.69 -24.68
N LEU A 662 -2.31 6.82 -23.95
CA LEU A 662 -1.79 7.13 -22.62
C LEU A 662 -0.43 6.50 -22.34
N ILE A 663 0.34 7.21 -21.51
CA ILE A 663 1.52 6.72 -20.80
C ILE A 663 1.17 6.77 -19.32
N ALA A 664 0.94 5.63 -18.69
CA ALA A 664 0.67 5.54 -17.26
C ALA A 664 1.90 5.04 -16.50
N VAL A 665 2.19 5.69 -15.39
CA VAL A 665 3.33 5.44 -14.51
C VAL A 665 2.80 5.20 -13.10
N ILE A 666 3.15 4.08 -12.50
CA ILE A 666 2.67 3.67 -11.16
C ILE A 666 3.89 3.29 -10.31
N PRO A 667 4.51 4.25 -9.61
CA PRO A 667 5.79 4.06 -8.90
C PRO A 667 5.75 2.97 -7.83
N SER A 668 4.71 2.94 -7.00
CA SER A 668 4.51 1.92 -5.96
C SER A 668 4.42 0.49 -6.50
N LEU A 669 4.16 0.32 -7.79
CA LEU A 669 4.10 -0.98 -8.47
C LEU A 669 5.29 -1.21 -9.41
N ASP A 670 6.22 -0.25 -9.53
CA ASP A 670 7.33 -0.23 -10.50
C ASP A 670 6.85 -0.62 -11.91
N LEU A 671 5.76 0.04 -12.34
CA LEU A 671 4.97 -0.32 -13.50
C LEU A 671 4.79 0.87 -14.44
N VAL A 672 5.07 0.65 -15.72
CA VAL A 672 4.73 1.55 -16.82
C VAL A 672 3.81 0.82 -17.79
N VAL A 673 2.70 1.46 -18.12
CA VAL A 673 1.72 0.94 -19.07
C VAL A 673 1.52 1.96 -20.16
N VAL A 674 1.62 1.52 -21.41
CA VAL A 674 1.41 2.40 -22.56
C VAL A 674 0.41 1.78 -23.52
N ARG A 675 -0.40 2.64 -24.11
CA ARG A 675 -1.44 2.24 -25.05
C ARG A 675 -1.66 3.35 -26.06
N ALA A 676 -1.74 3.01 -27.33
CA ALA A 676 -2.09 3.92 -28.42
C ALA A 676 -2.99 3.20 -29.43
N GLY A 677 -4.05 3.87 -29.91
CA GLY A 677 -5.07 3.25 -30.77
C GLY A 677 -6.18 4.22 -31.14
N GLN A 678 -7.42 3.74 -31.19
CA GLN A 678 -8.66 4.51 -31.34
C GLN A 678 -9.36 4.70 -29.99
N SER A 679 -10.29 5.65 -29.89
CA SER A 679 -11.04 5.85 -28.65
C SER A 679 -11.80 4.60 -28.22
N TRP A 680 -11.83 4.33 -26.93
CA TRP A 680 -12.69 3.31 -26.36
C TRP A 680 -14.15 3.80 -26.36
N LYS A 681 -15.08 2.85 -26.38
CA LYS A 681 -16.50 3.18 -26.31
C LYS A 681 -16.84 3.70 -24.91
N ARG A 682 -17.32 4.94 -24.83
CA ARG A 682 -17.85 5.52 -23.59
C ARG A 682 -19.23 4.93 -23.29
N THR A 683 -19.44 4.55 -22.03
CA THR A 683 -20.73 4.04 -21.51
C THR A 683 -21.35 4.96 -20.46
N SER A 684 -20.67 6.06 -20.15
CA SER A 684 -21.00 7.05 -19.14
C SER A 684 -20.40 8.39 -19.53
N ASP A 685 -21.02 9.47 -19.06
CA ASP A 685 -20.53 10.84 -19.21
C ASP A 685 -19.49 11.20 -18.14
N GLU A 686 -19.30 10.37 -17.10
CA GLU A 686 -18.23 10.56 -16.12
C GLU A 686 -16.86 10.53 -16.80
N HIS A 687 -16.02 11.52 -16.50
CA HIS A 687 -14.78 11.77 -17.23
C HIS A 687 -13.86 10.53 -17.31
N TYR A 688 -13.60 9.89 -16.16
CA TYR A 688 -12.67 8.76 -16.03
C TYR A 688 -13.26 7.38 -16.26
N ASP A 689 -14.58 7.25 -16.45
CA ASP A 689 -15.22 5.93 -16.55
C ASP A 689 -14.65 5.07 -17.66
N VAL A 690 -14.24 5.69 -18.77
CA VAL A 690 -13.62 5.00 -19.90
C VAL A 690 -12.24 4.40 -19.56
N LEU A 691 -11.57 4.88 -18.51
CA LEU A 691 -10.27 4.35 -18.09
C LEU A 691 -10.38 3.27 -17.02
N LYS A 692 -11.48 3.26 -16.24
CA LYS A 692 -11.67 2.35 -15.09
C LYS A 692 -11.48 0.87 -15.47
N PRO A 693 -12.11 0.30 -16.52
CA PRO A 693 -11.97 -1.13 -16.83
C PRO A 693 -10.53 -1.53 -17.15
N PHE A 694 -9.76 -0.64 -17.78
CA PHE A 694 -8.34 -0.86 -18.08
C PHE A 694 -7.51 -0.85 -16.78
N PHE A 695 -7.61 0.23 -16.01
CA PHE A 695 -6.80 0.45 -14.83
C PHE A 695 -7.14 -0.45 -13.64
N GLU A 696 -8.42 -0.76 -13.44
CA GLU A 696 -8.86 -1.71 -12.40
C GLU A 696 -8.30 -3.10 -12.67
N SER A 697 -8.32 -3.56 -13.92
CA SER A 697 -7.75 -4.85 -14.31
C SER A 697 -6.24 -4.90 -14.02
N ILE A 698 -5.52 -3.81 -14.30
CA ILE A 698 -4.09 -3.67 -13.99
C ILE A 698 -3.83 -3.74 -12.48
N ALA A 699 -4.60 -2.98 -11.70
CA ALA A 699 -4.45 -2.94 -10.25
C ALA A 699 -4.86 -4.25 -9.56
N LEU A 700 -5.78 -5.01 -10.13
CA LEU A 700 -6.12 -6.36 -9.67
C LEU A 700 -5.02 -7.35 -10.03
N ALA A 701 -4.35 -7.17 -11.17
CA ALA A 701 -3.26 -8.05 -11.58
C ALA A 701 -2.07 -8.00 -10.64
N THR A 702 -1.81 -6.84 -10.01
CA THR A 702 -0.72 -6.63 -9.06
C THR A 702 -1.09 -7.09 -7.64
N ARG A 703 -2.37 -6.95 -7.25
CA ARG A 703 -2.90 -7.46 -5.97
C ARG A 703 -2.96 -8.98 -5.89
N ALA A 704 -3.17 -9.67 -7.01
CA ALA A 704 -3.10 -11.12 -7.08
C ALA A 704 -1.67 -11.66 -6.78
N GLY A 705 -0.62 -10.87 -7.08
CA GLY A 705 0.76 -11.17 -6.69
C GLY A 705 1.01 -11.03 -5.19
N ALA A 706 0.32 -10.11 -4.51
CA ALA A 706 0.37 -9.95 -3.05
C ALA A 706 -0.32 -11.09 -2.26
N GLY A 707 -0.91 -12.06 -2.95
CA GLY A 707 -1.46 -13.31 -2.40
C GLY A 707 -0.93 -14.58 -3.05
N GLY A 708 0.11 -14.50 -3.89
CA GLY A 708 0.65 -15.63 -4.64
C GLY A 708 1.85 -16.26 -3.94
N HIS A 709 1.70 -17.51 -3.50
CA HIS A 709 2.79 -18.34 -3.02
C HIS A 709 3.98 -18.34 -3.99
N GLY A 710 5.17 -18.21 -3.42
CA GLY A 710 6.40 -18.55 -4.10
C GLY A 710 6.28 -19.94 -4.72
N SER A 711 6.72 -20.02 -5.98
CA SER A 711 7.05 -21.26 -6.66
C SER A 711 8.14 -21.98 -5.86
N ALA A 712 7.72 -22.73 -4.84
CA ALA A 712 8.25 -24.08 -4.69
C ALA A 712 7.83 -24.83 -5.95
N ILE A 713 8.74 -25.63 -6.49
CA ILE A 713 8.37 -26.66 -7.46
C ILE A 713 7.26 -27.48 -6.81
N VAL A 714 6.00 -27.24 -7.20
CA VAL A 714 4.85 -28.06 -6.81
C VAL A 714 4.37 -28.76 -8.07
N PRO A 715 4.17 -30.08 -8.03
CA PRO A 715 3.82 -30.89 -9.19
C PRO A 715 2.55 -30.37 -9.85
N SER A 716 2.36 -30.68 -11.12
CA SER A 716 1.26 -30.32 -12.02
C SER A 716 -0.15 -30.70 -11.52
N GLY A 717 -0.58 -30.23 -10.36
CA GLY A 717 -1.84 -30.58 -9.73
C GLY A 717 -2.46 -29.42 -8.96
N PRO A 718 -3.80 -29.42 -8.80
CA PRO A 718 -4.53 -28.39 -8.06
C PRO A 718 -4.00 -28.23 -6.61
N PRO A 719 -4.17 -27.06 -5.99
CA PRO A 719 -3.55 -26.69 -4.70
C PRO A 719 -4.10 -27.44 -3.48
N TYR A 720 -4.92 -28.46 -3.71
CA TYR A 720 -5.50 -29.38 -2.75
C TYR A 720 -5.46 -30.77 -3.41
N PRO A 721 -5.27 -31.86 -2.64
CA PRO A 721 -5.47 -33.19 -3.19
C PRO A 721 -6.85 -33.24 -3.87
N PRO A 722 -6.98 -33.87 -5.06
CA PRO A 722 -8.26 -34.00 -5.73
C PRO A 722 -9.29 -34.51 -4.72
N SER A 723 -10.45 -33.86 -4.65
CA SER A 723 -11.49 -34.30 -3.73
C SER A 723 -11.74 -35.78 -3.97
N PRO A 724 -11.65 -36.64 -2.93
CA PRO A 724 -11.92 -38.07 -3.10
C PRO A 724 -13.38 -38.31 -3.53
N VAL A 725 -14.23 -37.29 -3.37
CA VAL A 725 -15.68 -37.32 -3.66
C VAL A 725 -16.01 -36.60 -4.97
N ILE A 726 -15.53 -35.37 -5.17
CA ILE A 726 -15.83 -34.54 -6.35
C ILE A 726 -14.65 -34.61 -7.32
N LYS A 727 -14.73 -35.51 -8.30
CA LYS A 727 -13.62 -35.79 -9.24
C LYS A 727 -13.61 -34.87 -10.48
N GLN A 728 -14.75 -34.29 -10.82
CA GLN A 728 -14.93 -33.43 -12.00
C GLN A 728 -16.17 -32.55 -11.81
N VAL A 729 -16.14 -31.34 -12.36
CA VAL A 729 -17.30 -30.44 -12.46
C VAL A 729 -17.47 -30.06 -13.93
N ASN A 730 -18.66 -30.30 -14.48
CA ASN A 730 -19.03 -29.90 -15.84
C ASN A 730 -20.13 -28.83 -15.74
N TRP A 731 -19.92 -27.69 -16.38
CA TRP A 731 -20.93 -26.64 -16.44
C TRP A 731 -21.92 -26.94 -17.57
N ALA A 732 -23.21 -26.92 -17.26
CA ALA A 732 -24.24 -27.07 -18.27
C ALA A 732 -24.30 -25.81 -19.18
N PRO A 733 -24.66 -25.94 -20.48
CA PRO A 733 -24.78 -24.80 -21.38
C PRO A 733 -25.75 -23.74 -20.85
N ALA A 734 -25.52 -22.46 -21.16
CA ALA A 734 -26.42 -21.39 -20.73
C ALA A 734 -27.88 -21.58 -21.20
N SER A 735 -28.08 -22.30 -22.33
CA SER A 735 -29.39 -22.67 -22.86
C SER A 735 -30.18 -23.64 -21.97
N THR A 736 -29.52 -24.36 -21.05
CA THR A 736 -30.17 -25.29 -20.12
C THR A 736 -30.53 -24.65 -18.77
N ILE A 737 -30.31 -23.33 -18.61
CA ILE A 737 -30.65 -22.61 -17.38
C ILE A 737 -32.16 -22.46 -17.27
N ILE A 738 -32.74 -23.00 -16.19
CA ILE A 738 -34.16 -22.89 -15.86
C ILE A 738 -34.34 -21.82 -14.77
N ARG A 739 -35.25 -20.86 -14.99
CA ARG A 739 -35.58 -19.80 -14.02
C ARG A 739 -36.99 -20.02 -13.45
N ARG A 740 -37.08 -20.49 -12.21
CA ARG A 740 -38.35 -20.86 -11.54
C ARG A 740 -38.84 -19.85 -10.48
N ALA A 741 -37.97 -18.96 -9.98
CA ALA A 741 -38.31 -17.92 -9.02
C ALA A 741 -38.06 -16.53 -9.62
N ARG A 742 -38.94 -16.12 -10.54
CA ARG A 742 -38.73 -14.91 -11.35
C ARG A 742 -38.86 -13.64 -10.50
N GLY A 743 -37.89 -12.74 -10.63
CA GLY A 743 -37.86 -11.47 -9.91
C GLY A 743 -37.26 -11.54 -8.51
N SER A 744 -37.04 -12.73 -7.96
CA SER A 744 -36.35 -12.93 -6.68
C SER A 744 -34.82 -12.95 -6.83
N ASP A 745 -34.11 -12.33 -5.89
CA ASP A 745 -32.65 -12.27 -5.81
C ASP A 745 -32.10 -12.93 -4.54
N ASN A 746 -30.78 -12.87 -4.34
CA ASN A 746 -30.11 -13.22 -3.08
C ASN A 746 -30.45 -14.62 -2.49
N TRP A 747 -29.69 -15.64 -2.93
CA TRP A 747 -29.98 -17.06 -2.69
C TRP A 747 -28.88 -17.80 -1.89
N PRO A 748 -28.67 -17.51 -0.60
CA PRO A 748 -27.82 -18.37 0.23
C PRO A 748 -28.52 -19.73 0.44
N LEU A 749 -27.73 -20.80 0.36
CA LEU A 749 -28.20 -22.18 0.37
C LEU A 749 -27.53 -22.96 1.50
N ALA A 750 -28.28 -23.86 2.14
CA ALA A 750 -27.75 -24.81 3.11
C ALA A 750 -28.44 -26.17 2.92
N TRP A 751 -27.67 -27.26 3.03
CA TRP A 751 -28.25 -28.59 3.18
C TRP A 751 -28.87 -28.72 4.57
N GLY A 752 -30.10 -29.23 4.63
CA GLY A 752 -30.76 -29.62 5.85
C GLY A 752 -30.38 -31.03 6.28
N ASP A 753 -30.63 -31.36 7.54
CA ASP A 753 -30.38 -32.70 8.09
C ASP A 753 -31.33 -33.77 7.51
N ASP A 754 -32.39 -33.34 6.81
CA ASP A 754 -33.33 -34.18 6.06
C ASP A 754 -32.91 -34.40 4.59
N ASP A 755 -31.65 -34.08 4.25
CA ASP A 755 -31.07 -34.21 2.91
C ASP A 755 -31.79 -33.35 1.84
N ALA A 756 -32.43 -32.27 2.27
CA ALA A 756 -33.03 -31.30 1.37
C ALA A 756 -32.25 -29.97 1.36
N LEU A 757 -32.39 -29.21 0.28
CA LEU A 757 -31.71 -27.93 0.13
C LEU A 757 -32.64 -26.79 0.57
N TYR A 758 -32.22 -26.01 1.55
CA TYR A 758 -32.94 -24.84 2.03
C TYR A 758 -32.29 -23.57 1.51
N THR A 759 -33.13 -22.58 1.18
CA THR A 759 -32.67 -21.28 0.70
C THR A 759 -33.49 -20.15 1.29
N ALA A 760 -32.87 -18.99 1.40
CA ALA A 760 -33.57 -17.72 1.47
C ALA A 760 -33.67 -17.10 0.06
N TYR A 761 -34.63 -16.21 -0.16
CA TYR A 761 -34.74 -15.36 -1.34
C TYR A 761 -35.08 -13.93 -0.92
N GLY A 762 -34.64 -12.95 -1.72
CA GLY A 762 -34.91 -11.54 -1.53
C GLY A 762 -35.72 -10.90 -2.67
N ASP A 763 -36.29 -9.74 -2.36
CA ASP A 763 -37.01 -8.82 -3.26
C ASP A 763 -37.92 -9.49 -4.28
N GLY A 764 -38.71 -10.48 -3.85
CA GLY A 764 -39.58 -11.21 -4.76
C GLY A 764 -40.59 -12.13 -4.07
N ASN A 765 -41.24 -12.97 -4.86
CA ASN A 765 -42.32 -13.83 -4.41
C ASN A 765 -41.94 -15.33 -4.37
N GLY A 766 -40.64 -15.63 -4.47
CA GLY A 766 -40.12 -17.00 -4.41
C GLY A 766 -40.48 -17.82 -5.64
N PHE A 767 -40.78 -19.10 -5.44
CA PHE A 767 -41.14 -20.06 -6.48
C PHE A 767 -42.65 -20.11 -6.75
N GLU A 768 -43.09 -20.76 -7.84
CA GLU A 768 -44.52 -21.00 -8.08
C GLU A 768 -45.05 -22.16 -7.20
N PRO A 769 -46.24 -22.06 -6.57
CA PRO A 769 -47.10 -20.87 -6.54
C PRO A 769 -46.48 -19.75 -5.69
N PHE A 770 -46.42 -18.56 -6.27
CA PHE A 770 -45.80 -17.39 -5.65
C PHE A 770 -46.51 -17.01 -4.37
N VAL A 771 -45.75 -16.55 -3.36
CA VAL A 771 -46.35 -15.98 -2.16
C VAL A 771 -47.14 -14.71 -2.51
N PRO A 772 -48.27 -14.41 -1.83
CA PRO A 772 -49.19 -13.33 -2.24
C PRO A 772 -48.59 -11.92 -2.20
N ALA A 773 -47.52 -11.72 -1.43
CA ALA A 773 -46.85 -10.44 -1.27
C ALA A 773 -45.35 -10.59 -1.54
N LYS A 774 -44.76 -9.55 -2.13
CA LYS A 774 -43.32 -9.46 -2.33
C LYS A 774 -42.60 -9.36 -0.97
N LEU A 775 -41.59 -10.19 -0.77
CA LEU A 775 -40.79 -10.22 0.44
C LEU A 775 -39.38 -9.70 0.17
N SER A 776 -38.85 -8.86 1.07
CA SER A 776 -37.44 -8.49 1.10
C SER A 776 -36.56 -9.67 1.53
N LEU A 777 -37.12 -10.56 2.35
CA LEU A 777 -36.55 -11.82 2.81
C LEU A 777 -37.69 -12.85 2.99
N GLY A 778 -37.63 -13.94 2.23
CA GLY A 778 -38.47 -15.13 2.37
C GLY A 778 -37.65 -16.41 2.27
N PHE A 779 -38.28 -17.56 2.49
CA PHE A 779 -37.61 -18.86 2.53
C PHE A 779 -38.24 -19.86 1.58
N ALA A 780 -37.44 -20.78 1.08
CA ALA A 780 -37.91 -21.89 0.27
C ALA A 780 -37.10 -23.16 0.51
N LYS A 781 -37.76 -24.30 0.31
CA LYS A 781 -37.14 -25.61 0.17
C LYS A 781 -37.00 -25.93 -1.31
N VAL A 782 -35.79 -26.27 -1.76
CA VAL A 782 -35.51 -26.68 -3.13
C VAL A 782 -35.31 -28.19 -3.14
N ASN A 783 -36.17 -28.88 -3.87
CA ASN A 783 -36.16 -30.33 -4.01
C ASN A 783 -35.86 -30.73 -5.46
N GLY A 784 -35.39 -31.96 -5.64
CA GLY A 784 -35.11 -32.56 -6.95
C GLY A 784 -33.76 -32.17 -7.53
N THR A 785 -33.48 -32.72 -8.70
CA THR A 785 -32.23 -32.49 -9.44
C THR A 785 -32.55 -31.83 -10.78
N PRO A 786 -31.71 -30.94 -11.31
CA PRO A 786 -31.91 -30.41 -12.66
C PRO A 786 -32.12 -31.52 -13.70
N PRO A 787 -33.08 -31.36 -14.64
CA PRO A 787 -33.92 -30.18 -14.86
C PRO A 787 -35.17 -30.09 -13.96
N ASP A 788 -35.50 -31.16 -13.24
CA ASP A 788 -36.73 -31.34 -12.48
C ASP A 788 -36.63 -30.79 -11.05
N ILE A 789 -36.15 -29.54 -10.94
CA ILE A 789 -36.13 -28.83 -9.67
C ILE A 789 -37.52 -28.30 -9.32
N GLN A 790 -37.92 -28.45 -8.06
CA GLN A 790 -39.12 -27.86 -7.50
C GLN A 790 -38.76 -27.02 -6.28
N GLY A 791 -39.10 -25.73 -6.32
CA GLY A 791 -39.02 -24.88 -5.13
C GLY A 791 -40.38 -24.81 -4.45
N VAL A 792 -40.38 -24.98 -3.13
CA VAL A 792 -41.55 -24.87 -2.27
C VAL A 792 -41.32 -23.69 -1.34
N ASN A 793 -42.09 -22.62 -1.48
CA ASN A 793 -42.00 -21.49 -0.55
C ASN A 793 -42.40 -21.94 0.85
N LEU A 794 -41.60 -21.55 1.84
CA LEU A 794 -41.85 -21.80 3.25
C LEU A 794 -42.33 -20.50 3.88
N THR A 795 -43.43 -20.55 4.61
CA THR A 795 -43.91 -19.42 5.40
C THR A 795 -43.30 -19.49 6.80
N ALA A 796 -42.47 -18.51 7.15
CA ALA A 796 -41.89 -18.40 8.48
C ALA A 796 -42.61 -17.33 9.30
N THR A 797 -43.21 -17.70 10.44
CA THR A 797 -44.02 -16.82 11.31
C THR A 797 -43.30 -15.52 11.70
N ASN A 798 -41.96 -15.55 11.83
CA ASN A 798 -41.11 -14.40 12.14
C ASN A 798 -39.99 -14.17 11.09
N GLY A 799 -40.09 -14.80 9.93
CA GLY A 799 -39.03 -14.81 8.91
C GLY A 799 -39.41 -14.14 7.59
N ASP A 800 -40.71 -13.99 7.31
CA ASP A 800 -41.20 -13.37 6.08
C ASP A 800 -41.24 -11.84 6.24
N PHE A 801 -40.20 -11.16 5.76
CA PHE A 801 -40.10 -9.71 5.87
C PHE A 801 -40.51 -9.04 4.56
N ARG A 802 -41.39 -8.04 4.65
CA ARG A 802 -41.75 -7.15 3.54
C ARG A 802 -40.70 -6.05 3.36
N GLY A 803 -40.78 -5.33 2.25
CA GLY A 803 -39.83 -4.27 1.87
C GLY A 803 -39.10 -4.61 0.58
N ASP A 804 -38.27 -3.69 0.11
CA ASP A 804 -37.55 -3.83 -1.16
C ASP A 804 -36.18 -3.15 -1.10
N GLY A 805 -35.24 -3.67 -1.90
CA GLY A 805 -33.97 -3.03 -2.19
C GLY A 805 -33.04 -2.92 -0.98
N ARG A 806 -32.21 -1.88 -0.96
CA ARG A 806 -31.11 -1.72 0.03
C ARG A 806 -31.57 -1.60 1.48
N SER A 807 -32.82 -1.23 1.74
CA SER A 807 -33.39 -1.08 3.08
C SER A 807 -34.18 -2.30 3.56
N GLY A 808 -34.47 -3.27 2.68
CA GLY A 808 -35.10 -4.52 3.06
C GLY A 808 -34.10 -5.45 3.75
N ARG A 809 -34.56 -6.23 4.74
CA ARG A 809 -33.73 -7.25 5.41
C ARG A 809 -33.26 -8.29 4.39
N LYS A 810 -32.04 -8.78 4.52
CA LYS A 810 -31.45 -9.73 3.55
C LYS A 810 -30.67 -10.85 4.23
N ALA A 811 -30.72 -12.03 3.63
CA ALA A 811 -29.87 -13.15 4.00
C ALA A 811 -28.45 -13.00 3.42
N SER A 812 -27.40 -13.34 4.19
CA SER A 812 -26.00 -13.37 3.70
C SER A 812 -25.36 -14.75 3.78
N GLY A 813 -25.92 -15.65 4.58
CA GLY A 813 -25.44 -17.01 4.75
C GLY A 813 -26.42 -17.81 5.60
N MET A 814 -26.45 -19.13 5.40
CA MET A 814 -27.37 -20.05 6.08
C MET A 814 -26.60 -21.29 6.53
N LEU A 815 -27.04 -21.89 7.64
CA LEU A 815 -26.49 -23.11 8.20
C LEU A 815 -27.60 -23.91 8.88
N MET A 816 -27.68 -25.22 8.63
CA MET A 816 -28.50 -26.13 9.43
C MET A 816 -27.63 -26.76 10.51
N VAL A 817 -28.09 -26.77 11.76
CA VAL A 817 -27.47 -27.52 12.86
C VAL A 817 -28.56 -28.17 13.69
N ASP A 818 -28.52 -29.49 13.82
CA ASP A 818 -29.44 -30.30 14.64
C ASP A 818 -30.93 -29.98 14.38
N GLY A 819 -31.31 -29.85 13.12
CA GLY A 819 -32.67 -29.58 12.65
C GLY A 819 -33.11 -28.12 12.74
N VAL A 820 -32.21 -27.21 13.13
CA VAL A 820 -32.49 -25.76 13.24
C VAL A 820 -31.77 -24.99 12.13
N LEU A 821 -32.52 -24.17 11.40
CA LEU A 821 -31.99 -23.37 10.31
C LEU A 821 -31.57 -21.98 10.83
N TYR A 822 -30.26 -21.75 10.87
CA TYR A 822 -29.65 -20.49 11.24
C TYR A 822 -29.41 -19.61 10.01
N LEU A 823 -29.66 -18.31 10.17
CA LEU A 823 -29.50 -17.30 9.14
C LEU A 823 -28.68 -16.13 9.65
N LEU A 824 -27.69 -15.72 8.85
CA LEU A 824 -27.04 -14.42 9.02
C LEU A 824 -27.83 -13.35 8.24
N ALA A 825 -28.53 -12.48 8.97
CA ALA A 825 -29.31 -11.39 8.40
C ALA A 825 -28.53 -10.06 8.37
N ARG A 826 -28.59 -9.35 7.24
CA ARG A 826 -28.03 -8.01 6.99
C ARG A 826 -29.14 -6.99 6.67
N ASN A 827 -28.76 -5.72 6.54
CA ASN A 827 -29.67 -4.56 6.38
C ASN A 827 -30.61 -4.41 7.59
N LEU A 828 -29.99 -4.56 8.76
CA LEU A 828 -30.50 -4.32 10.08
C LEU A 828 -29.53 -3.31 10.72
N ASP A 829 -29.97 -2.57 11.75
CA ASP A 829 -29.10 -1.61 12.46
C ASP A 829 -27.80 -2.26 13.00
N ASN A 830 -27.80 -3.59 13.15
CA ASN A 830 -26.64 -4.46 13.37
C ASN A 830 -26.84 -5.81 12.65
N ALA A 831 -25.78 -6.54 12.29
CA ALA A 831 -25.93 -7.91 11.78
C ALA A 831 -26.47 -8.83 12.89
N GLN A 832 -27.50 -9.62 12.60
CA GLN A 832 -28.15 -10.49 13.59
C GLN A 832 -28.14 -11.95 13.13
N LEU A 833 -27.96 -12.85 14.09
CA LEU A 833 -28.24 -14.27 13.92
C LEU A 833 -29.73 -14.49 14.17
N ALA A 834 -30.45 -14.91 13.14
CA ALA A 834 -31.85 -15.34 13.25
C ALA A 834 -31.91 -16.87 13.11
N TRP A 835 -32.90 -17.49 13.72
CA TRP A 835 -33.18 -18.93 13.58
C TRP A 835 -34.66 -19.16 13.32
N SER A 836 -34.99 -20.24 12.62
CA SER A 836 -36.36 -20.66 12.35
C SER A 836 -36.54 -22.15 12.57
#